data_AF-A0A8S4Q4E3-F1
#
_entry.id   AF-A0A8S4Q4E3-F1
#
_cell.length_a   1.000
_cell.length_b   1.000
_cell.length_c   1.000
_cell.angle_alpha   90.00
_cell.angle_beta   90.00
_cell.angle_gamma   90.00
#
_symmetry.space_group_name_H-M   'P 1'
#
loop_
_entity.id
_entity.type
_entity.pdbx_description
1 polymer ?
#
loop_
_entity_poly.entity_id
_entity_poly.type
_entity_poly.pdbx_seq_one_letter_code
_entity_poly.pdbx_strand_id
1 'polypeptide(L)'
;MMKTLQVCSILFAFVSFTSANFGSLPKLALLSPKGIRFTLEDPGPGTTVVAFHYSVNTILPGVQAGQWNFDVWNKIGNNYIHENTRVNVNPGDVVHYWVYYTRNGRGYQITDRTWRAEARPTPRPTTTKRPAVEVSTPTRPDVVEPTSRPITQSGSAVEGNTHWPTSSSNCKSTSAIERVACPHQASGLTSWRPGHDENRDVFIGEGKSYLLDDSATLRSITVENGGKLVINDIPSKHIRLKVRSILLRNGGELHIGSETCKYQGKFTIILVGKSNEGVENADFGRKFIGVSDGAVLEIHGQEKRSWTQLVRSLSEGETNPVLSLKDDVTEWNEGDWIVIASTDYDMNQAEEFRIQRCCECNRNQIKIEGQLKYNHFGEMDEGVDMRGEVGLLSRNIVVKGQMEGNCYGDNQCRFFEYDTNGGHVKILRGFKSVHISGLELTNMGQQRLGFYPIHFHLCHDVDERGGYTKPTYVKEVSIHHAFSRCVTIHGTDGLLIKDTVGYDTLGHCYFLEDGAEQRNTLDGNLGLVTKPGTLLPSDRDSNMCRKILNNVWPGHIPDPNACNAVTTFWIAHPNNNFINNVAGGSAQVGYWFIFHNKVTGLSAGKLPNGHGSRSPMGVFKNNRVHSVPRTGLIIDNGVKTSEASARSPSEILTVSAGLYAPHIGSDSRMPRAPAIIDGFIAYKVKGQGSWVRGGDIFFKNSGFADNGIGLTLASAGEIPYDKGSHQEIRNSIFVGESRNHGNKGPAPHTWWGPGYDGIMRTHPEPPHYPLTGYRIYDGPMLIEGCTFRKFIPTGDRKVQAIGFFYSNPFQMTPKNIFTNNKFDAESVKLFTGMKNAPFYGKHDNDGDKTIVITDPDGTLSGYKDSTLVKPDNYLVHHEGCQINQLFNAKVCSGKVVQLYVYGRQPYHLHATLVRDDYPNNPQTLKGIGSNHMFVLHERKSYTLYWSERAPQEVELKAINFERGNNIRVGLCYPSGTKFDVHYRVQDGGYRRVNERLQQVNSINDIDRANGNNYYWDESAGLLFVKVHARNDRVGWDYCSTSGCESIIIQATFTRGAASDCRPKAYPKYQKPKEYVPMLRGGCSNCGASEPLWR
;
A
#
# COMPACT_ATOMS: atom_id res chain seq x y z
N MET A 1 50.85 -54.24 32.45
CA MET A 1 51.89 -54.08 31.41
C MET A 1 51.73 -52.66 30.86
N MET A 2 52.61 -51.72 31.19
CA MET A 2 53.98 -51.48 30.66
C MET A 2 54.00 -50.56 29.43
N LYS A 3 54.98 -49.66 29.40
CA LYS A 3 55.29 -48.72 28.30
C LYS A 3 56.12 -49.46 27.21
N THR A 4 56.70 -48.90 26.12
CA THR A 4 57.31 -47.57 25.89
C THR A 4 57.76 -47.40 24.42
N LEU A 5 57.89 -46.15 23.91
CA LEU A 5 58.77 -45.69 22.77
C LEU A 5 58.40 -46.22 21.35
N GLN A 6 58.78 -45.65 20.18
CA GLN A 6 59.36 -44.34 19.75
C GLN A 6 58.94 -44.11 18.26
N VAL A 7 58.42 -42.94 17.83
CA VAL A 7 59.10 -41.74 17.25
C VAL A 7 59.54 -41.83 15.76
N CYS A 8 59.33 -40.73 15.02
CA CYS A 8 59.72 -40.43 13.62
C CYS A 8 58.93 -41.15 12.50
N SER A 9 58.55 -40.53 11.37
CA SER A 9 58.81 -39.16 10.85
C SER A 9 57.59 -38.58 10.10
N ILE A 10 57.31 -37.28 10.23
CA ILE A 10 56.35 -36.54 9.38
C ILE A 10 56.94 -35.17 8.99
N LEU A 11 57.44 -35.07 7.75
CA LEU A 11 57.80 -33.89 6.94
C LEU A 11 58.03 -34.42 5.50
N PHE A 12 57.72 -33.75 4.39
CA PHE A 12 57.13 -32.44 4.12
C PHE A 12 56.02 -32.61 3.06
N ALA A 13 54.91 -31.89 3.20
CA ALA A 13 54.01 -31.58 2.08
C ALA A 13 53.34 -30.22 2.37
N PHE A 14 53.73 -29.17 1.64
CA PHE A 14 53.10 -27.86 1.75
C PHE A 14 51.67 -27.93 1.21
N VAL A 15 50.67 -27.92 2.09
CA VAL A 15 49.31 -27.57 1.69
C VAL A 15 49.28 -26.07 1.44
N SER A 16 49.42 -25.68 0.17
CA SER A 16 49.23 -24.30 -0.25
C SER A 16 47.82 -23.86 0.11
N PHE A 17 47.70 -22.98 1.12
CA PHE A 17 46.49 -22.18 1.30
C PHE A 17 46.33 -21.30 0.05
N THR A 18 45.50 -21.75 -0.89
CA THR A 18 44.97 -20.87 -1.93
C THR A 18 44.08 -19.85 -1.25
N SER A 19 44.63 -18.67 -1.00
CA SER A 19 43.84 -17.48 -0.72
C SER A 19 42.73 -17.40 -1.76
N ALA A 20 41.47 -17.37 -1.32
CA ALA A 20 40.36 -17.06 -2.22
C ALA A 20 40.66 -15.67 -2.81
N ASN A 21 41.05 -15.62 -4.08
CA ASN A 21 41.51 -14.38 -4.71
C ASN A 21 40.38 -13.36 -4.70
N PHE A 22 40.47 -12.39 -3.80
CA PHE A 22 39.74 -11.15 -3.93
C PHE A 22 40.07 -10.57 -5.30
N GLY A 23 39.03 -10.23 -6.07
CA GLY A 23 39.20 -9.52 -7.32
C GLY A 23 40.04 -8.26 -7.14
N SER A 24 40.72 -7.86 -8.21
CA SER A 24 41.54 -6.65 -8.28
C SER A 24 40.86 -5.47 -7.59
N LEU A 25 41.53 -4.86 -6.61
CA LEU A 25 40.96 -3.72 -5.90
C LEU A 25 40.70 -2.55 -6.86
N PRO A 26 39.56 -1.84 -6.72
CA PRO A 26 39.21 -0.73 -7.59
C PRO A 26 40.24 0.39 -7.47
N LYS A 27 40.63 0.94 -8.62
CA LYS A 27 41.54 2.07 -8.73
C LYS A 27 40.73 3.36 -8.87
N LEU A 28 41.13 4.38 -8.12
CA LEU A 28 40.54 5.72 -8.16
C LEU A 28 41.62 6.73 -8.58
N ALA A 29 41.24 7.71 -9.41
CA ALA A 29 42.13 8.75 -9.90
C ALA A 29 41.38 10.08 -10.10
N LEU A 30 42.03 11.21 -9.86
CA LEU A 30 41.46 12.51 -10.20
C LEU A 30 41.44 12.74 -11.71
N LEU A 31 40.32 13.25 -12.21
CA LEU A 31 40.21 13.79 -13.57
C LEU A 31 40.69 15.25 -13.60
N SER A 32 41.07 15.70 -14.79
CA SER A 32 41.46 17.08 -15.08
C SER A 32 40.49 17.69 -16.09
N PRO A 33 39.96 18.92 -15.88
CA PRO A 33 40.27 19.83 -14.77
C PRO A 33 39.60 19.47 -13.43
N LYS A 34 38.52 18.67 -13.44
CA LYS A 34 37.80 18.22 -12.23
C LYS A 34 37.15 16.85 -12.43
N GLY A 35 36.75 16.21 -11.33
CA GLY A 35 36.09 14.90 -11.32
C GLY A 35 36.95 13.77 -10.80
N ILE A 36 36.39 12.56 -10.83
CA ILE A 36 37.04 11.30 -10.42
C ILE A 36 36.73 10.18 -11.42
N ARG A 37 37.74 9.35 -11.72
CA ARG A 37 37.60 8.08 -12.45
C ARG A 37 37.67 6.91 -11.47
N PHE A 38 36.76 5.97 -11.63
CA PHE A 38 36.76 4.64 -11.06
C PHE A 38 37.11 3.61 -12.14
N THR A 39 37.99 2.66 -11.82
CA THR A 39 38.36 1.53 -12.68
C THR A 39 38.40 0.26 -11.84
N LEU A 40 37.55 -0.71 -12.17
CA LEU A 40 37.64 -2.09 -11.68
C LEU A 40 37.98 -3.01 -12.86
N GLU A 41 39.03 -3.80 -12.76
CA GLU A 41 39.31 -4.84 -13.74
C GLU A 41 38.32 -6.01 -13.56
N ASP A 42 37.92 -6.66 -14.66
CA ASP A 42 36.84 -7.65 -14.69
C ASP A 42 37.01 -8.75 -13.61
N PRO A 43 36.12 -8.83 -12.60
CA PRO A 43 36.16 -9.87 -11.56
C PRO A 43 35.99 -11.30 -12.09
N GLY A 44 35.69 -11.46 -13.38
CA GLY A 44 35.84 -12.68 -14.15
C GLY A 44 34.61 -13.01 -15.01
N PRO A 45 34.70 -14.02 -15.88
CA PRO A 45 33.62 -14.40 -16.77
C PRO A 45 32.32 -14.69 -16.01
N GLY A 46 31.22 -14.17 -16.56
CA GLY A 46 29.89 -14.18 -15.94
C GLY A 46 29.55 -12.96 -15.09
N THR A 47 30.40 -11.92 -15.05
CA THR A 47 30.07 -10.64 -14.39
C THR A 47 29.07 -9.84 -15.22
N THR A 48 27.98 -9.34 -14.61
CA THR A 48 26.87 -8.67 -15.33
C THR A 48 26.62 -7.22 -14.94
N VAL A 49 27.01 -6.79 -13.74
CA VAL A 49 27.06 -5.36 -13.35
C VAL A 49 28.13 -5.14 -12.28
N VAL A 50 28.74 -3.96 -12.29
CA VAL A 50 29.59 -3.43 -11.21
C VAL A 50 29.00 -2.12 -10.71
N ALA A 51 28.49 -2.10 -9.48
CA ALA A 51 28.00 -0.89 -8.81
C ALA A 51 29.10 -0.23 -7.98
N PHE A 52 29.28 1.09 -8.12
CA PHE A 52 30.25 1.88 -7.35
C PHE A 52 29.53 3.00 -6.59
N HIS A 53 29.69 3.01 -5.26
CA HIS A 53 29.03 3.93 -4.33
C HIS A 53 30.07 4.67 -3.50
N TYR A 54 29.97 6.00 -3.41
CA TYR A 54 30.95 6.80 -2.64
C TYR A 54 30.41 8.12 -2.09
N SER A 55 31.16 8.66 -1.13
CA SER A 55 30.98 10.00 -0.56
C SER A 55 32.34 10.67 -0.35
N VAL A 56 32.39 11.99 -0.50
CA VAL A 56 33.61 12.81 -0.30
C VAL A 56 33.58 13.42 1.10
N ASN A 57 34.67 13.27 1.84
CA ASN A 57 34.89 13.73 3.23
C ASN A 57 33.78 13.33 4.23
N THR A 58 32.98 12.32 3.89
CA THR A 58 31.85 11.83 4.68
C THR A 58 31.96 10.32 4.76
N ILE A 59 31.97 9.77 5.98
CA ILE A 59 32.13 8.32 6.20
C ILE A 59 30.94 7.58 5.58
N LEU A 60 31.24 6.53 4.79
CA LEU A 60 30.24 5.70 4.13
C LEU A 60 30.33 4.24 4.63
N PRO A 61 29.65 3.88 5.73
CA PRO A 61 29.75 2.56 6.33
C PRO A 61 28.92 1.49 5.60
N GLY A 62 29.48 0.30 5.43
CA GLY A 62 28.84 -0.86 4.83
C GLY A 62 28.40 -0.62 3.38
N VAL A 63 27.09 -0.67 3.15
CA VAL A 63 26.43 -0.60 1.83
C VAL A 63 25.44 0.57 1.69
N GLN A 64 25.69 1.68 2.39
CA GLN A 64 24.85 2.88 2.27
C GLN A 64 24.98 3.53 0.88
N ALA A 65 23.90 4.10 0.35
CA ALA A 65 23.82 4.56 -1.05
C ALA A 65 24.92 5.56 -1.48
N GLY A 66 25.48 6.34 -0.55
CA GLY A 66 26.51 7.36 -0.82
C GLY A 66 25.95 8.66 -1.38
N GLN A 67 26.77 9.70 -1.39
CA GLN A 67 26.48 10.95 -2.11
C GLN A 67 26.40 10.71 -3.63
N TRP A 68 27.10 9.68 -4.13
CA TRP A 68 27.15 9.29 -5.52
C TRP A 68 27.08 7.76 -5.63
N ASN A 69 26.31 7.27 -6.61
CA ASN A 69 26.19 5.85 -6.93
C ASN A 69 25.96 5.64 -8.42
N PHE A 70 26.59 4.61 -8.98
CA PHE A 70 26.60 4.34 -10.42
C PHE A 70 26.74 2.85 -10.71
N ASP A 71 25.87 2.33 -11.57
CA ASP A 71 25.96 0.97 -12.11
C ASP A 71 26.71 0.96 -13.45
N VAL A 72 27.76 0.15 -13.55
CA VAL A 72 28.57 -0.05 -14.75
C VAL A 72 28.24 -1.43 -15.34
N TRP A 73 27.41 -1.43 -16.38
CA TRP A 73 26.93 -2.64 -17.05
C TRP A 73 27.90 -3.14 -18.14
N ASN A 74 28.55 -2.21 -18.84
CA ASN A 74 29.45 -2.50 -19.96
C ASN A 74 30.91 -2.27 -19.57
N LYS A 75 31.80 -3.19 -19.98
CA LYS A 75 33.25 -3.04 -19.80
C LYS A 75 33.93 -2.45 -21.04
N ILE A 76 34.99 -1.67 -20.82
CA ILE A 76 35.88 -1.11 -21.83
C ILE A 76 37.20 -1.89 -21.77
N GLY A 77 37.45 -2.72 -22.78
CA GLY A 77 38.50 -3.74 -22.71
C GLY A 77 38.22 -4.72 -21.58
N ASN A 78 39.22 -4.93 -20.69
CA ASN A 78 39.06 -5.78 -19.50
C ASN A 78 38.61 -5.03 -18.23
N ASN A 79 38.06 -3.81 -18.35
CA ASN A 79 37.75 -2.97 -17.18
C ASN A 79 36.33 -2.40 -17.19
N TYR A 80 35.65 -2.45 -16.06
CA TYR A 80 34.49 -1.62 -15.76
C TYR A 80 35.01 -0.24 -15.33
N ILE A 81 34.69 0.80 -16.12
CA ILE A 81 35.17 2.17 -15.91
C ILE A 81 33.98 3.10 -15.74
N HIS A 82 34.05 3.98 -14.74
CA HIS A 82 33.10 5.08 -14.56
C HIS A 82 33.84 6.40 -14.35
N GLU A 83 33.33 7.48 -14.94
CA GLU A 83 33.90 8.83 -14.79
C GLU A 83 32.81 9.82 -14.37
N ASN A 84 32.97 10.39 -13.17
CA ASN A 84 32.14 11.48 -12.71
C ASN A 84 32.91 12.79 -12.82
N THR A 85 32.62 13.55 -13.87
CA THR A 85 33.15 14.91 -14.10
C THR A 85 32.36 16.01 -13.37
N ARG A 86 31.26 15.65 -12.69
CA ARG A 86 30.37 16.58 -11.98
C ARG A 86 30.79 16.78 -10.52
N VAL A 87 31.27 15.72 -9.85
CA VAL A 87 31.81 15.83 -8.48
C VAL A 87 33.08 16.67 -8.44
N ASN A 88 33.22 17.51 -7.41
CA ASN A 88 34.49 18.16 -7.12
C ASN A 88 35.23 17.36 -6.04
N VAL A 89 36.36 16.76 -6.41
CA VAL A 89 37.31 16.11 -5.49
C VAL A 89 38.65 16.81 -5.70
N ASN A 90 39.23 17.32 -4.63
CA ASN A 90 40.46 18.11 -4.61
C ASN A 90 41.59 17.28 -3.98
N PRO A 91 42.87 17.56 -4.32
CA PRO A 91 44.00 16.96 -3.61
C PRO A 91 43.88 17.19 -2.10
N GLY A 92 43.98 16.11 -1.31
CA GLY A 92 43.76 16.09 0.13
C GLY A 92 42.42 15.46 0.57
N ASP A 93 41.36 15.52 -0.25
CA ASP A 93 40.03 14.97 0.09
C ASP A 93 40.08 13.44 0.29
N VAL A 94 39.20 12.90 1.14
CA VAL A 94 39.04 11.45 1.36
C VAL A 94 37.71 10.98 0.79
N VAL A 95 37.79 10.06 -0.16
CA VAL A 95 36.62 9.38 -0.75
C VAL A 95 36.38 8.09 0.02
N HIS A 96 35.27 8.02 0.75
CA HIS A 96 34.78 6.79 1.38
C HIS A 96 33.88 6.06 0.40
N TYR A 97 34.10 4.77 0.18
CA TYR A 97 33.41 4.04 -0.89
C TYR A 97 33.20 2.55 -0.60
N TRP A 98 32.28 1.96 -1.37
CA TRP A 98 32.14 0.52 -1.53
C TRP A 98 31.83 0.15 -2.98
N VAL A 99 32.07 -1.11 -3.31
CA VAL A 99 31.77 -1.71 -4.62
C VAL A 99 30.92 -2.94 -4.43
N TYR A 100 29.99 -3.16 -5.36
CA TYR A 100 29.28 -4.42 -5.53
C TYR A 100 29.42 -4.91 -6.97
N TYR A 101 29.42 -6.23 -7.17
CA TYR A 101 29.28 -6.80 -8.51
C TYR A 101 28.51 -8.12 -8.46
N THR A 102 27.76 -8.41 -9.53
CA THR A 102 27.13 -9.72 -9.73
C THR A 102 27.97 -10.56 -10.68
N ARG A 103 28.29 -11.80 -10.28
CA ARG A 103 28.95 -12.79 -11.14
C ARG A 103 28.24 -14.14 -11.03
N ASN A 104 27.82 -14.70 -12.17
CA ASN A 104 27.03 -15.94 -12.24
C ASN A 104 25.79 -15.94 -11.31
N GLY A 105 25.04 -14.83 -11.30
CA GLY A 105 23.85 -14.66 -10.45
C GLY A 105 24.13 -14.45 -8.95
N ARG A 106 25.39 -14.48 -8.50
CA ARG A 106 25.78 -14.24 -7.10
C ARG A 106 26.36 -12.84 -6.93
N GLY A 107 25.98 -12.17 -5.85
CA GLY A 107 26.46 -10.83 -5.51
C GLY A 107 27.70 -10.85 -4.61
N TYR A 108 28.65 -9.95 -4.86
CA TYR A 108 29.90 -9.80 -4.14
C TYR A 108 30.09 -8.34 -3.72
N GLN A 109 30.64 -8.09 -2.52
CA GLN A 109 30.78 -6.74 -1.95
C GLN A 109 32.21 -6.47 -1.46
N ILE A 110 32.65 -5.23 -1.62
CA ILE A 110 33.90 -4.68 -1.08
C ILE A 110 33.53 -3.39 -0.34
N THR A 111 33.30 -3.46 0.98
CA THR A 111 32.78 -2.35 1.79
C THR A 111 33.86 -1.57 2.52
N ASP A 112 33.45 -0.43 3.12
CA ASP A 112 34.22 0.33 4.12
C ASP A 112 35.62 0.77 3.66
N ARG A 113 35.77 1.10 2.36
CA ARG A 113 37.05 1.52 1.78
C ARG A 113 37.22 3.03 1.78
N THR A 114 38.48 3.46 1.74
CA THR A 114 38.87 4.86 1.66
C THR A 114 39.98 5.05 0.64
N TRP A 115 39.91 6.14 -0.14
CA TRP A 115 40.99 6.60 -1.01
C TRP A 115 41.20 8.10 -0.77
N ARG A 116 42.45 8.52 -0.58
CA ARG A 116 42.79 9.94 -0.48
C ARG A 116 43.18 10.46 -1.85
N ALA A 117 42.64 11.61 -2.24
CA ALA A 117 42.95 12.26 -3.50
C ALA A 117 44.36 12.87 -3.48
N GLU A 118 45.21 12.45 -4.41
CA GLU A 118 46.56 13.00 -4.61
C GLU A 118 46.54 14.12 -5.67
N ALA A 119 47.72 14.66 -6.04
CA ALA A 119 47.81 15.75 -7.00
C ALA A 119 47.24 15.37 -8.39
N ARG A 120 46.53 16.29 -9.05
CA ARG A 120 46.01 16.05 -10.42
C ARG A 120 47.18 15.85 -11.40
N PRO A 121 47.16 14.84 -12.28
CA PRO A 121 48.14 14.72 -13.36
C PRO A 121 48.05 15.91 -14.32
N THR A 122 49.20 16.44 -14.73
CA THR A 122 49.27 17.54 -15.70
C THR A 122 48.85 17.09 -17.10
N PRO A 123 48.08 17.90 -17.85
CA PRO A 123 47.62 17.53 -19.18
C PRO A 123 48.78 17.51 -20.18
N ARG A 124 48.94 16.42 -20.93
CA ARG A 124 49.78 16.41 -22.15
C ARG A 124 49.05 17.10 -23.31
N PRO A 125 49.77 17.76 -24.24
CA PRO A 125 49.15 18.38 -25.41
C PRO A 125 48.49 17.35 -26.33
N THR A 126 47.26 17.63 -26.77
CA THR A 126 46.58 16.87 -27.84
C THR A 126 47.04 17.29 -29.22
N THR A 127 47.36 16.33 -30.08
CA THR A 127 47.67 16.55 -31.50
C THR A 127 46.92 15.57 -32.42
N THR A 128 46.76 15.99 -33.68
CA THR A 128 46.37 15.19 -34.86
C THR A 128 44.98 14.52 -34.92
N LYS A 129 44.05 15.28 -35.52
CA LYS A 129 43.28 14.95 -36.75
C LYS A 129 42.48 13.63 -36.85
N ARG A 130 41.18 13.80 -37.12
CA ARG A 130 40.30 12.86 -37.86
C ARG A 130 40.83 12.55 -39.27
N PRO A 131 40.63 11.31 -39.75
CA PRO A 131 40.21 11.01 -41.12
C PRO A 131 38.67 10.99 -41.28
N ALA A 132 38.18 10.84 -42.51
CA ALA A 132 36.78 10.60 -42.87
C ALA A 132 36.68 9.31 -43.74
N VAL A 133 35.67 9.21 -44.63
CA VAL A 133 35.49 8.15 -45.67
C VAL A 133 34.96 6.80 -45.09
N GLU A 134 33.90 6.13 -45.61
CA GLU A 134 32.87 6.53 -46.60
C GLU A 134 31.56 5.73 -46.48
N VAL A 135 30.63 5.90 -47.42
CA VAL A 135 29.29 5.29 -47.51
C VAL A 135 29.30 4.03 -48.40
N SER A 136 28.50 3.02 -48.06
CA SER A 136 27.91 2.12 -49.07
C SER A 136 26.56 1.54 -48.64
N THR A 137 25.59 1.55 -49.55
CA THR A 137 24.25 0.96 -49.43
C THR A 137 24.03 -0.12 -50.49
N PRO A 138 23.31 -1.21 -50.19
CA PRO A 138 22.64 -1.99 -51.24
C PRO A 138 21.10 -2.00 -51.12
N THR A 139 20.45 -1.43 -52.14
CA THR A 139 19.26 -1.92 -52.87
C THR A 139 18.14 -2.71 -52.17
N ARG A 140 16.93 -2.14 -52.31
CA ARG A 140 15.60 -2.77 -52.24
C ARG A 140 15.31 -3.60 -53.52
N PRO A 141 14.60 -4.75 -53.41
CA PRO A 141 13.75 -5.29 -54.48
C PRO A 141 12.26 -4.99 -54.24
N ASP A 142 11.42 -5.23 -55.25
CA ASP A 142 10.10 -4.59 -55.41
C ASP A 142 8.89 -5.55 -55.52
N VAL A 143 7.72 -5.00 -55.19
CA VAL A 143 6.36 -5.37 -55.66
C VAL A 143 5.79 -6.79 -55.38
N VAL A 144 4.52 -6.84 -54.94
CA VAL A 144 3.36 -7.52 -55.58
C VAL A 144 2.14 -7.43 -54.63
N GLU A 145 1.08 -6.74 -55.06
CA GLU A 145 -0.30 -7.03 -54.63
C GLU A 145 -0.95 -7.98 -55.65
N PRO A 146 -1.93 -8.78 -55.22
CA PRO A 146 -3.09 -9.04 -56.07
C PRO A 146 -4.41 -8.73 -55.36
N THR A 147 -5.41 -8.33 -56.15
CA THR A 147 -6.72 -7.84 -55.69
C THR A 147 -7.86 -8.81 -56.05
N SER A 148 -9.09 -8.39 -55.74
CA SER A 148 -10.39 -8.83 -56.29
C SER A 148 -11.27 -9.82 -55.50
N ARG A 149 -12.58 -9.67 -55.73
CA ARG A 149 -13.74 -10.48 -55.31
C ARG A 149 -14.46 -10.92 -56.62
N PRO A 150 -15.73 -11.40 -56.62
CA PRO A 150 -16.51 -12.20 -55.66
C PRO A 150 -17.00 -13.51 -56.35
N ILE A 151 -18.01 -14.22 -55.80
CA ILE A 151 -19.26 -14.65 -56.51
C ILE A 151 -20.20 -15.47 -55.59
N THR A 152 -21.46 -15.59 -56.02
CA THR A 152 -22.68 -16.15 -55.39
C THR A 152 -22.78 -17.70 -55.47
N GLN A 153 -23.82 -18.47 -55.06
CA GLN A 153 -25.24 -18.19 -54.73
C GLN A 153 -25.98 -19.37 -54.02
N SER A 154 -27.08 -19.05 -53.29
CA SER A 154 -28.36 -19.81 -53.11
C SER A 154 -28.48 -21.25 -52.52
N GLY A 155 -29.60 -21.47 -51.79
CA GLY A 155 -30.16 -22.77 -51.34
C GLY A 155 -30.39 -22.82 -49.82
N SER A 156 -31.54 -22.57 -49.15
CA SER A 156 -32.98 -22.88 -49.33
C SER A 156 -33.33 -24.39 -49.30
N ALA A 157 -34.31 -24.90 -48.54
CA ALA A 157 -35.15 -24.44 -47.40
C ALA A 157 -35.99 -25.65 -46.88
N VAL A 158 -36.95 -25.45 -45.93
CA VAL A 158 -38.15 -26.33 -45.66
C VAL A 158 -37.87 -27.70 -44.98
N GLU A 159 -38.64 -28.28 -44.03
CA GLU A 159 -39.74 -27.88 -43.10
C GLU A 159 -39.92 -28.95 -41.97
N GLY A 160 -40.84 -28.74 -40.98
CA GLY A 160 -41.30 -29.76 -40.01
C GLY A 160 -41.34 -29.29 -38.54
N ASN A 161 -42.37 -28.65 -37.96
CA ASN A 161 -43.79 -29.06 -37.72
C ASN A 161 -43.92 -30.34 -36.85
N THR A 162 -44.73 -30.44 -35.77
CA THR A 162 -45.78 -29.58 -35.12
C THR A 162 -45.60 -29.60 -33.55
N HIS A 163 -46.51 -29.34 -32.58
CA HIS A 163 -47.98 -29.13 -32.47
C HIS A 163 -48.36 -28.40 -31.13
N TRP A 164 -49.67 -28.35 -30.78
CA TRP A 164 -50.25 -27.83 -29.52
C TRP A 164 -51.29 -28.83 -28.94
N PRO A 165 -51.74 -28.76 -27.65
CA PRO A 165 -53.02 -28.10 -27.29
C PRO A 165 -53.01 -27.38 -25.90
N THR A 166 -53.46 -26.13 -25.67
CA THR A 166 -54.79 -25.44 -25.71
C THR A 166 -55.64 -25.46 -24.40
N SER A 167 -56.44 -24.38 -24.23
CA SER A 167 -57.47 -24.07 -23.22
C SER A 167 -57.06 -23.37 -21.90
N SER A 168 -57.95 -22.63 -21.20
CA SER A 168 -58.51 -21.29 -21.54
C SER A 168 -59.59 -20.83 -20.52
N SER A 169 -59.49 -19.64 -19.91
CA SER A 169 -60.67 -18.81 -19.51
C SER A 169 -60.36 -17.42 -18.89
N ASN A 170 -60.98 -16.40 -19.49
CA ASN A 170 -61.55 -15.16 -18.94
C ASN A 170 -60.80 -14.24 -17.95
N CYS A 171 -60.43 -13.07 -18.49
CA CYS A 171 -60.12 -11.81 -17.81
C CYS A 171 -61.18 -11.31 -16.81
N LYS A 172 -60.75 -10.65 -15.73
CA LYS A 172 -60.82 -9.16 -15.59
C LYS A 172 -60.33 -8.67 -14.22
N SER A 173 -59.28 -7.84 -14.20
CA SER A 173 -59.06 -6.83 -13.16
C SER A 173 -58.22 -5.68 -13.73
N THR A 174 -58.76 -4.48 -13.77
CA THR A 174 -58.06 -3.28 -14.29
C THR A 174 -57.19 -2.67 -13.21
N SER A 175 -55.88 -2.91 -13.25
CA SER A 175 -54.90 -1.98 -12.68
C SER A 175 -54.69 -0.82 -13.66
N ALA A 176 -54.80 0.42 -13.18
CA ALA A 176 -54.40 1.58 -13.98
C ALA A 176 -52.87 1.59 -14.11
N ILE A 177 -52.36 1.19 -15.27
CA ILE A 177 -50.95 1.35 -15.60
C ILE A 177 -50.69 2.85 -15.76
N GLU A 178 -49.93 3.45 -14.84
CA GLU A 178 -49.36 4.77 -15.09
C GLU A 178 -48.54 4.71 -16.38
N ARG A 179 -48.90 5.54 -17.36
CA ARG A 179 -48.17 5.58 -18.63
C ARG A 179 -46.77 6.12 -18.38
N VAL A 180 -45.79 5.21 -18.40
CA VAL A 180 -44.37 5.52 -18.38
C VAL A 180 -44.06 6.60 -19.43
N ALA A 181 -43.80 7.82 -18.97
CA ALA A 181 -43.68 9.01 -19.81
C ALA A 181 -42.28 9.09 -20.44
N CYS A 182 -42.06 8.31 -21.50
CA CYS A 182 -40.79 8.29 -22.23
C CYS A 182 -40.46 9.66 -22.84
N PRO A 183 -39.25 10.23 -22.63
CA PRO A 183 -38.90 11.56 -23.13
C PRO A 183 -39.05 11.72 -24.64
N HIS A 184 -38.75 10.69 -25.43
CA HIS A 184 -38.89 10.71 -26.89
C HIS A 184 -40.35 10.78 -27.39
N GLN A 185 -41.34 10.62 -26.49
CA GLN A 185 -42.78 10.69 -26.77
C GLN A 185 -43.41 11.99 -26.25
N ALA A 186 -42.61 12.92 -25.72
CA ALA A 186 -43.10 14.17 -25.17
C ALA A 186 -43.73 15.09 -26.25
N SER A 187 -44.90 15.64 -25.94
CA SER A 187 -45.58 16.62 -26.79
C SER A 187 -44.73 17.89 -26.97
N GLY A 188 -44.67 18.41 -28.20
CA GLY A 188 -43.89 19.62 -28.53
C GLY A 188 -42.48 19.33 -29.07
N LEU A 189 -42.05 18.07 -29.14
CA LEU A 189 -40.83 17.67 -29.82
C LEU A 189 -40.93 17.85 -31.35
N THR A 190 -39.93 18.52 -31.92
CA THR A 190 -39.77 18.65 -33.38
C THR A 190 -38.80 17.60 -33.91
N SER A 191 -39.20 16.78 -34.88
CA SER A 191 -38.31 15.78 -35.49
C SER A 191 -37.10 16.47 -36.14
N TRP A 192 -35.90 16.00 -35.86
CA TRP A 192 -34.66 16.64 -36.22
C TRP A 192 -33.70 15.68 -36.95
N ARG A 193 -33.35 16.04 -38.18
CA ARG A 193 -32.46 15.28 -39.07
C ARG A 193 -31.45 16.26 -39.69
N PRO A 194 -30.39 16.64 -38.97
CA PRO A 194 -29.52 17.75 -39.37
C PRO A 194 -28.56 17.43 -40.53
N GLY A 195 -28.40 16.15 -40.89
CA GLY A 195 -27.48 15.67 -41.92
C GLY A 195 -26.04 15.53 -41.43
N HIS A 196 -25.09 15.59 -42.37
CA HIS A 196 -23.67 15.41 -42.12
C HIS A 196 -22.86 16.60 -42.66
N ASP A 197 -22.45 17.50 -41.76
CA ASP A 197 -21.57 18.65 -42.06
C ASP A 197 -20.62 18.90 -40.86
N GLU A 198 -19.35 18.54 -41.04
CA GLU A 198 -18.30 18.68 -40.01
C GLU A 198 -17.93 20.15 -39.66
N ASN A 199 -18.49 21.13 -40.38
CA ASN A 199 -18.27 22.56 -40.13
C ASN A 199 -19.46 23.24 -39.43
N ARG A 200 -20.62 22.58 -39.36
CA ARG A 200 -21.87 23.17 -38.84
C ARG A 200 -21.93 23.13 -37.31
N ASP A 201 -21.91 24.29 -36.68
CA ASP A 201 -22.36 24.42 -35.29
C ASP A 201 -23.90 24.43 -35.23
N VAL A 202 -24.45 23.90 -34.14
CA VAL A 202 -25.89 23.89 -33.87
C VAL A 202 -26.16 24.48 -32.50
N PHE A 203 -27.11 25.42 -32.45
CA PHE A 203 -27.60 26.03 -31.22
C PHE A 203 -29.07 25.65 -31.03
N ILE A 204 -29.39 25.04 -29.89
CA ILE A 204 -30.74 24.63 -29.49
C ILE A 204 -31.12 25.45 -28.27
N GLY A 205 -32.06 26.37 -28.42
CA GLY A 205 -32.50 27.26 -27.35
C GLY A 205 -33.82 27.95 -27.66
N GLU A 206 -34.16 29.00 -26.90
CA GLU A 206 -35.46 29.70 -27.01
C GLU A 206 -36.63 28.73 -26.73
N GLY A 207 -36.46 27.79 -25.80
CA GLY A 207 -37.44 26.73 -25.51
C GLY A 207 -37.58 25.63 -26.56
N LYS A 208 -36.83 25.69 -27.68
CA LYS A 208 -36.96 24.73 -28.78
C LYS A 208 -36.56 23.32 -28.34
N SER A 209 -37.45 22.37 -28.57
CA SER A 209 -37.29 20.96 -28.19
C SER A 209 -37.19 20.09 -29.45
N TYR A 210 -36.04 19.47 -29.67
CA TYR A 210 -35.75 18.64 -30.84
C TYR A 210 -35.60 17.16 -30.48
N LEU A 211 -36.08 16.30 -31.39
CA LEU A 211 -35.97 14.85 -31.34
C LEU A 211 -35.00 14.37 -32.43
N LEU A 212 -33.80 13.91 -32.07
CA LEU A 212 -32.81 13.41 -33.04
C LEU A 212 -33.29 12.07 -33.62
N ASP A 213 -33.73 12.11 -34.87
CA ASP A 213 -34.36 11.00 -35.58
C ASP A 213 -33.37 10.10 -36.34
N ASP A 214 -32.16 10.62 -36.63
CA ASP A 214 -31.18 9.95 -37.47
C ASP A 214 -29.74 10.25 -37.08
N SER A 215 -28.81 9.49 -37.66
CA SER A 215 -27.38 9.76 -37.52
C SER A 215 -27.03 11.14 -38.06
N ALA A 216 -26.08 11.80 -37.40
CA ALA A 216 -25.69 13.17 -37.66
C ALA A 216 -24.17 13.34 -37.55
N THR A 217 -23.63 14.22 -38.38
CA THR A 217 -22.26 14.73 -38.23
C THR A 217 -22.33 16.25 -38.16
N LEU A 218 -21.77 16.84 -37.11
CA LEU A 218 -21.80 18.28 -36.85
C LEU A 218 -20.45 18.73 -36.29
N ARG A 219 -20.15 20.04 -36.34
CA ARG A 219 -18.99 20.60 -35.66
C ARG A 219 -19.18 20.60 -34.15
N SER A 220 -20.26 21.22 -33.67
CA SER A 220 -20.61 21.26 -32.25
C SER A 220 -22.12 21.36 -32.04
N ILE A 221 -22.58 21.00 -30.84
CA ILE A 221 -23.94 21.27 -30.37
C ILE A 221 -23.86 22.08 -29.07
N THR A 222 -24.54 23.21 -29.00
CA THR A 222 -24.83 23.92 -27.75
C THR A 222 -26.32 23.88 -27.48
N VAL A 223 -26.71 23.45 -26.29
CA VAL A 223 -28.10 23.46 -25.80
C VAL A 223 -28.18 24.42 -24.62
N GLU A 224 -29.04 25.44 -24.73
CA GLU A 224 -29.12 26.54 -23.76
C GLU A 224 -30.49 27.23 -23.73
N ASN A 225 -30.73 28.10 -22.75
CA ASN A 225 -31.89 29.00 -22.70
C ASN A 225 -33.23 28.25 -22.86
N GLY A 226 -33.39 27.18 -22.07
CA GLY A 226 -34.56 26.28 -22.11
C GLY A 226 -34.64 25.34 -23.31
N GLY A 227 -33.64 25.32 -24.19
CA GLY A 227 -33.55 24.37 -25.30
C GLY A 227 -33.43 22.92 -24.83
N LYS A 228 -33.90 21.98 -25.64
CA LYS A 228 -33.92 20.56 -25.29
C LYS A 228 -33.56 19.68 -26.49
N LEU A 229 -32.63 18.76 -26.29
CA LEU A 229 -32.29 17.69 -27.23
C LEU A 229 -32.68 16.33 -26.63
N VAL A 230 -33.54 15.60 -27.33
CA VAL A 230 -33.95 14.24 -26.99
C VAL A 230 -33.49 13.30 -28.10
N ILE A 231 -32.96 12.13 -27.75
CA ILE A 231 -32.59 11.10 -28.73
C ILE A 231 -33.80 10.18 -28.98
N ASN A 232 -34.15 9.92 -30.24
CA ASN A 232 -35.29 9.06 -30.57
C ASN A 232 -34.97 7.59 -30.32
N ASP A 233 -35.81 6.91 -29.55
CA ASP A 233 -35.62 5.52 -29.18
C ASP A 233 -36.30 4.59 -30.19
N ILE A 234 -35.52 4.12 -31.16
CA ILE A 234 -35.97 3.20 -32.20
C ILE A 234 -35.12 1.91 -32.04
N PRO A 235 -35.67 0.83 -31.44
CA PRO A 235 -34.90 -0.38 -31.13
C PRO A 235 -34.14 -1.01 -32.30
N SER A 236 -34.67 -0.88 -33.53
CA SER A 236 -34.07 -1.40 -34.76
C SER A 236 -33.04 -0.46 -35.41
N LYS A 237 -32.85 0.77 -34.90
CA LYS A 237 -31.95 1.78 -35.49
C LYS A 237 -30.73 2.02 -34.62
N HIS A 238 -29.59 2.24 -35.27
CA HIS A 238 -28.35 2.66 -34.62
C HIS A 238 -28.03 4.10 -35.02
N ILE A 239 -28.43 5.06 -34.18
CA ILE A 239 -28.14 6.48 -34.36
C ILE A 239 -26.69 6.76 -33.95
N ARG A 240 -25.93 7.43 -34.83
CA ARG A 240 -24.54 7.85 -34.58
C ARG A 240 -24.45 9.38 -34.63
N LEU A 241 -23.87 9.99 -33.60
CA LEU A 241 -23.67 11.43 -33.51
C LEU A 241 -22.16 11.73 -33.47
N LYS A 242 -21.59 12.20 -34.59
CA LYS A 242 -20.16 12.58 -34.70
C LYS A 242 -20.01 14.09 -34.51
N VAL A 243 -19.34 14.53 -33.44
CA VAL A 243 -19.23 15.95 -33.03
C VAL A 243 -17.88 16.27 -32.38
N ARG A 244 -17.40 17.52 -32.43
CA ARG A 244 -16.23 17.95 -31.63
C ARG A 244 -16.59 18.21 -30.17
N SER A 245 -17.83 18.64 -29.90
CA SER A 245 -18.33 18.88 -28.54
C SER A 245 -19.87 18.92 -28.45
N ILE A 246 -20.36 18.67 -27.24
CA ILE A 246 -21.73 18.97 -26.80
C ILE A 246 -21.63 19.83 -25.52
N LEU A 247 -22.29 20.98 -25.50
CA LEU A 247 -22.33 21.89 -24.34
C LEU A 247 -23.78 22.09 -23.88
N LEU A 248 -24.03 21.85 -22.59
CA LEU A 248 -25.32 22.06 -21.93
C LEU A 248 -25.15 23.14 -20.84
N ARG A 249 -25.86 24.25 -20.96
CA ARG A 249 -25.76 25.41 -20.04
C ARG A 249 -27.09 26.18 -19.95
N ASN A 250 -27.24 27.09 -18.99
CA ASN A 250 -28.33 28.06 -18.92
C ASN A 250 -29.74 27.43 -19.07
N GLY A 251 -30.00 26.30 -18.42
CA GLY A 251 -31.28 25.59 -18.55
C GLY A 251 -31.45 24.72 -19.79
N GLY A 252 -30.37 24.47 -20.56
CA GLY A 252 -30.37 23.52 -21.67
C GLY A 252 -30.38 22.06 -21.21
N GLU A 253 -31.13 21.20 -21.89
CA GLU A 253 -31.33 19.79 -21.49
C GLU A 253 -30.95 18.76 -22.58
N LEU A 254 -30.27 17.67 -22.20
CA LEU A 254 -30.05 16.47 -23.03
C LEU A 254 -30.68 15.24 -22.37
N HIS A 255 -31.52 14.51 -23.12
CA HIS A 255 -32.23 13.31 -22.65
C HIS A 255 -31.99 12.11 -23.58
N ILE A 256 -31.41 11.04 -23.04
CA ILE A 256 -31.19 9.75 -23.70
C ILE A 256 -31.91 8.67 -22.88
N GLY A 257 -33.22 8.55 -23.07
CA GLY A 257 -34.09 7.86 -22.12
C GLY A 257 -34.31 8.66 -20.83
N SER A 258 -34.86 8.00 -19.82
CA SER A 258 -35.12 8.53 -18.47
C SER A 258 -35.06 7.38 -17.46
N GLU A 259 -34.98 7.70 -16.16
CA GLU A 259 -34.95 6.72 -15.07
C GLU A 259 -36.08 5.67 -15.17
N THR A 260 -37.30 6.10 -15.54
CA THR A 260 -38.48 5.24 -15.70
C THR A 260 -38.68 4.69 -17.12
N CYS A 261 -38.01 5.25 -18.13
CA CYS A 261 -38.07 4.78 -19.53
C CYS A 261 -36.65 4.71 -20.09
N LYS A 262 -36.00 3.57 -19.84
CA LYS A 262 -34.65 3.23 -20.32
C LYS A 262 -34.63 3.17 -21.85
N TYR A 263 -33.63 3.78 -22.47
CA TYR A 263 -33.40 3.79 -23.92
C TYR A 263 -33.07 2.38 -24.42
N GLN A 264 -33.75 1.90 -25.46
CA GLN A 264 -33.67 0.51 -25.95
C GLN A 264 -32.88 0.34 -27.26
N GLY A 265 -32.88 1.36 -28.13
CA GLY A 265 -32.11 1.37 -29.38
C GLY A 265 -30.60 1.44 -29.14
N LYS A 266 -29.83 1.57 -30.23
CA LYS A 266 -28.38 1.75 -30.16
C LYS A 266 -28.02 3.21 -30.45
N PHE A 267 -27.28 3.85 -29.56
CA PHE A 267 -26.81 5.22 -29.72
C PHE A 267 -25.30 5.32 -29.52
N THR A 268 -24.61 6.09 -30.35
CA THR A 268 -23.17 6.31 -30.20
C THR A 268 -22.79 7.75 -30.47
N ILE A 269 -22.23 8.42 -29.46
CA ILE A 269 -21.56 9.71 -29.61
C ILE A 269 -20.07 9.45 -29.92
N ILE A 270 -19.57 10.07 -30.98
CA ILE A 270 -18.16 10.02 -31.39
C ILE A 270 -17.58 11.43 -31.28
N LEU A 271 -16.66 11.62 -30.33
CA LEU A 271 -16.04 12.91 -30.00
C LEU A 271 -14.73 13.09 -30.80
N VAL A 272 -14.67 14.12 -31.64
CA VAL A 272 -13.65 14.24 -32.71
C VAL A 272 -12.80 15.52 -32.67
N GLY A 273 -11.69 15.51 -33.41
CA GLY A 273 -10.66 16.57 -33.43
C GLY A 273 -9.30 16.05 -32.94
N LYS A 274 -8.30 16.92 -32.85
CA LYS A 274 -6.93 16.59 -32.39
C LYS A 274 -6.45 17.59 -31.34
N SER A 275 -5.47 17.21 -30.51
CA SER A 275 -4.92 18.05 -29.44
C SER A 275 -4.14 19.29 -29.95
N ASN A 276 -3.90 19.36 -31.26
CA ASN A 276 -3.29 20.49 -31.96
C ASN A 276 -4.25 21.20 -32.95
N GLU A 277 -5.55 20.89 -32.95
CA GLU A 277 -6.53 21.46 -33.90
C GLU A 277 -7.51 22.47 -33.26
N GLY A 278 -7.62 23.66 -33.86
CA GLY A 278 -8.66 24.64 -33.54
C GLY A 278 -8.54 25.25 -32.14
N VAL A 279 -9.52 26.08 -31.77
CA VAL A 279 -9.60 26.76 -30.48
C VAL A 279 -10.21 25.83 -29.42
N GLU A 280 -9.66 25.83 -28.20
CA GLU A 280 -10.24 25.10 -27.07
C GLU A 280 -11.36 25.92 -26.41
N ASN A 281 -12.40 25.26 -25.88
CA ASN A 281 -13.32 25.91 -24.95
C ASN A 281 -12.58 26.18 -23.62
N ALA A 282 -12.78 27.35 -23.00
CA ALA A 282 -12.05 27.76 -21.81
C ALA A 282 -12.22 26.80 -20.61
N ASP A 283 -13.45 26.35 -20.37
CA ASP A 283 -13.79 25.49 -19.21
C ASP A 283 -13.72 24.00 -19.57
N PHE A 284 -14.03 23.65 -20.82
CA PHE A 284 -14.27 22.28 -21.30
C PHE A 284 -13.25 21.77 -22.33
N GLY A 285 -12.27 22.54 -22.78
CA GLY A 285 -11.20 22.07 -23.67
C GLY A 285 -11.69 21.61 -25.06
N ARG A 286 -11.38 20.36 -25.44
CA ARG A 286 -11.75 19.71 -26.72
C ARG A 286 -12.25 18.27 -26.49
N LYS A 287 -13.01 17.73 -27.45
CA LYS A 287 -13.63 16.38 -27.40
C LYS A 287 -14.49 16.18 -26.14
N PHE A 288 -15.45 17.07 -25.89
CA PHE A 288 -16.15 17.12 -24.60
C PHE A 288 -17.67 16.93 -24.69
N ILE A 289 -18.25 16.34 -23.64
CA ILE A 289 -19.62 16.62 -23.21
C ILE A 289 -19.51 17.46 -21.93
N GLY A 290 -20.04 18.68 -21.97
CA GLY A 290 -19.92 19.67 -20.91
C GLY A 290 -21.27 20.03 -20.31
N VAL A 291 -21.37 20.00 -18.99
CA VAL A 291 -22.57 20.40 -18.23
C VAL A 291 -22.21 21.54 -17.28
N SER A 292 -23.00 22.62 -17.27
CA SER A 292 -22.83 23.75 -16.36
C SER A 292 -24.16 24.26 -15.79
N ASP A 293 -24.17 25.49 -15.27
CA ASP A 293 -25.26 26.07 -14.49
C ASP A 293 -26.65 25.94 -15.15
N GLY A 294 -27.64 25.53 -14.36
CA GLY A 294 -29.02 25.26 -14.75
C GLY A 294 -29.25 24.07 -15.68
N ALA A 295 -28.21 23.43 -16.23
CA ALA A 295 -28.34 22.41 -17.27
C ALA A 295 -28.86 21.04 -16.76
N VAL A 296 -29.37 20.22 -17.67
CA VAL A 296 -29.87 18.86 -17.38
C VAL A 296 -29.19 17.83 -18.29
N LEU A 297 -28.62 16.77 -17.69
CA LEU A 297 -28.08 15.61 -18.40
C LEU A 297 -28.72 14.31 -17.87
N GLU A 298 -29.61 13.73 -18.66
CA GLU A 298 -30.27 12.46 -18.35
C GLU A 298 -29.82 11.40 -19.36
N ILE A 299 -29.04 10.42 -18.92
CA ILE A 299 -28.58 9.28 -19.72
C ILE A 299 -29.04 8.00 -19.03
N HIS A 300 -29.88 7.22 -19.68
CA HIS A 300 -30.46 6.00 -19.10
C HIS A 300 -30.57 4.91 -20.17
N GLY A 301 -29.48 4.16 -20.36
CA GLY A 301 -29.44 2.99 -21.25
C GLY A 301 -30.16 1.77 -20.67
N GLN A 302 -30.04 0.64 -21.34
CA GLN A 302 -30.59 -0.63 -20.86
C GLN A 302 -29.99 -1.00 -19.51
N GLU A 303 -30.88 -1.34 -18.57
CA GLU A 303 -30.50 -1.99 -17.32
C GLU A 303 -29.83 -3.33 -17.67
N LYS A 304 -28.60 -3.49 -17.18
CA LYS A 304 -27.85 -4.75 -17.26
C LYS A 304 -26.91 -4.85 -16.07
N ARG A 305 -26.84 -6.01 -15.43
CA ARG A 305 -25.81 -6.36 -14.45
C ARG A 305 -24.43 -6.04 -14.98
N SER A 306 -23.71 -5.16 -14.28
CA SER A 306 -22.39 -4.70 -14.71
C SER A 306 -21.29 -5.73 -14.52
N TRP A 307 -21.39 -6.56 -13.49
CA TRP A 307 -20.44 -7.66 -13.25
C TRP A 307 -21.03 -8.70 -12.30
N THR A 308 -20.37 -9.85 -12.24
CA THR A 308 -20.67 -10.98 -11.35
C THR A 308 -19.37 -11.74 -11.06
N GLN A 309 -19.43 -12.89 -10.41
CA GLN A 309 -18.28 -13.75 -10.14
C GLN A 309 -18.45 -15.11 -10.83
N LEU A 310 -17.35 -15.77 -11.18
CA LEU A 310 -17.33 -17.20 -11.50
C LEU A 310 -17.88 -18.04 -10.34
N VAL A 311 -18.46 -19.21 -10.62
CA VAL A 311 -18.77 -20.25 -9.61
C VAL A 311 -18.10 -21.61 -9.88
N ARG A 312 -17.23 -21.66 -10.90
CA ARG A 312 -16.32 -22.78 -11.16
C ARG A 312 -15.01 -22.23 -11.71
N SER A 313 -13.89 -22.82 -11.31
CA SER A 313 -12.59 -22.47 -11.86
C SER A 313 -12.51 -22.79 -13.35
N LEU A 314 -11.79 -21.96 -14.11
CA LEU A 314 -11.53 -22.11 -15.54
C LEU A 314 -10.04 -22.37 -15.79
N SER A 315 -9.73 -23.17 -16.82
CA SER A 315 -8.37 -23.65 -17.11
C SER A 315 -7.76 -22.98 -18.35
N GLU A 316 -6.46 -22.68 -18.28
CA GLU A 316 -5.61 -22.34 -19.43
C GLU A 316 -5.78 -23.38 -20.55
N GLY A 317 -6.07 -22.91 -21.77
CA GLY A 317 -6.28 -23.74 -22.95
C GLY A 317 -7.73 -24.18 -23.20
N GLU A 318 -8.71 -23.92 -22.33
CA GLU A 318 -10.12 -24.17 -22.64
C GLU A 318 -10.62 -23.27 -23.79
N THR A 319 -11.26 -23.88 -24.80
CA THR A 319 -11.73 -23.20 -26.02
C THR A 319 -13.25 -23.11 -26.07
N ASN A 320 -13.77 -21.90 -26.30
CA ASN A 320 -15.19 -21.53 -26.27
C ASN A 320 -16.00 -22.08 -25.07
N PRO A 321 -15.49 -22.02 -23.82
CA PRO A 321 -16.17 -22.61 -22.67
C PRO A 321 -17.51 -21.91 -22.34
N VAL A 322 -18.42 -22.68 -21.74
CA VAL A 322 -19.60 -22.13 -21.05
C VAL A 322 -19.18 -21.69 -19.65
N LEU A 323 -19.19 -20.39 -19.39
CA LEU A 323 -18.95 -19.83 -18.06
C LEU A 323 -20.20 -20.05 -17.21
N SER A 324 -20.00 -20.40 -15.94
CA SER A 324 -21.07 -20.47 -14.94
C SER A 324 -20.80 -19.42 -13.88
N LEU A 325 -21.79 -18.57 -13.66
CA LEU A 325 -21.69 -17.33 -12.92
C LEU A 325 -22.60 -17.34 -11.70
N LYS A 326 -22.31 -16.46 -10.74
CA LYS A 326 -22.98 -16.37 -9.43
C LYS A 326 -24.39 -15.80 -9.51
N ASP A 327 -24.62 -14.86 -10.42
CA ASP A 327 -25.84 -14.06 -10.50
C ASP A 327 -26.53 -14.22 -11.86
N ASP A 328 -27.75 -13.70 -12.01
CA ASP A 328 -28.48 -13.74 -13.29
C ASP A 328 -27.84 -12.82 -14.32
N VAL A 329 -27.70 -13.30 -15.56
CA VAL A 329 -27.05 -12.63 -16.70
C VAL A 329 -27.85 -12.76 -18.00
N THR A 330 -29.16 -13.06 -17.93
CA THR A 330 -30.04 -13.20 -19.11
C THR A 330 -30.11 -11.97 -20.01
N GLU A 331 -29.75 -10.81 -19.47
CA GLU A 331 -29.64 -9.52 -20.17
C GLU A 331 -28.30 -9.30 -20.90
N TRP A 332 -27.33 -10.21 -20.76
CA TRP A 332 -26.08 -10.20 -21.51
C TRP A 332 -26.29 -10.89 -22.86
N ASN A 333 -26.03 -10.18 -23.96
CA ASN A 333 -26.47 -10.58 -25.30
C ASN A 333 -25.34 -11.19 -26.14
N GLU A 334 -25.71 -11.98 -27.15
CA GLU A 334 -24.80 -12.41 -28.21
C GLU A 334 -24.09 -11.19 -28.82
N GLY A 335 -22.75 -11.24 -28.81
CA GLY A 335 -21.89 -10.20 -29.36
C GLY A 335 -21.52 -9.06 -28.41
N ASP A 336 -22.05 -9.01 -27.18
CA ASP A 336 -21.53 -8.14 -26.10
C ASP A 336 -20.11 -8.57 -25.71
N TRP A 337 -19.31 -7.62 -25.22
CA TRP A 337 -17.97 -7.87 -24.66
C TRP A 337 -17.98 -7.98 -23.14
N ILE A 338 -17.17 -8.89 -22.62
CA ILE A 338 -16.86 -9.05 -21.20
C ILE A 338 -15.34 -9.04 -20.97
N VAL A 339 -14.94 -8.79 -19.72
CA VAL A 339 -13.60 -9.05 -19.20
C VAL A 339 -13.67 -10.02 -18.03
N ILE A 340 -12.81 -11.04 -18.00
CA ILE A 340 -12.58 -11.91 -16.84
C ILE A 340 -11.34 -11.38 -16.10
N ALA A 341 -11.46 -11.14 -14.81
CA ALA A 341 -10.37 -10.62 -13.99
C ALA A 341 -9.22 -11.63 -13.82
N SER A 342 -7.99 -11.12 -13.67
CA SER A 342 -6.86 -11.94 -13.21
C SER A 342 -7.16 -12.56 -11.85
N THR A 343 -6.75 -13.80 -11.63
CA THR A 343 -6.82 -14.46 -10.30
C THR A 343 -5.45 -14.80 -9.74
N ASP A 344 -4.39 -14.24 -10.29
CA ASP A 344 -3.00 -14.41 -9.84
C ASP A 344 -2.33 -13.04 -9.60
N TYR A 345 -1.04 -13.02 -9.26
CA TYR A 345 -0.32 -11.78 -8.90
C TYR A 345 -0.17 -10.74 -10.03
N ASP A 346 -0.34 -11.13 -11.29
CA ASP A 346 -0.19 -10.24 -12.44
C ASP A 346 -1.56 -9.78 -12.95
N MET A 347 -1.83 -8.47 -12.86
CA MET A 347 -3.06 -7.86 -13.37
C MET A 347 -3.26 -8.04 -14.88
N ASN A 348 -2.17 -8.23 -15.65
CA ASN A 348 -2.23 -8.37 -17.10
C ASN A 348 -2.71 -9.76 -17.55
N GLN A 349 -3.08 -10.64 -16.60
CA GLN A 349 -3.81 -11.89 -16.85
C GLN A 349 -5.34 -11.72 -16.84
N ALA A 350 -5.85 -10.47 -16.82
CA ALA A 350 -7.24 -10.22 -17.18
C ALA A 350 -7.43 -10.43 -18.69
N GLU A 351 -8.55 -11.04 -19.10
CA GLU A 351 -8.80 -11.41 -20.50
C GLU A 351 -10.17 -10.96 -20.98
N GLU A 352 -10.20 -10.33 -22.16
CA GLU A 352 -11.43 -9.93 -22.84
C GLU A 352 -11.96 -11.03 -23.76
N PHE A 353 -13.27 -11.27 -23.67
CA PHE A 353 -13.96 -12.21 -24.54
C PHE A 353 -15.30 -11.65 -25.02
N ARG A 354 -15.77 -12.19 -26.13
CA ARG A 354 -17.06 -11.85 -26.72
C ARG A 354 -18.07 -12.96 -26.43
N ILE A 355 -19.31 -12.61 -26.10
CA ILE A 355 -20.36 -13.59 -25.82
C ILE A 355 -20.85 -14.21 -27.12
N GLN A 356 -20.84 -15.54 -27.22
CA GLN A 356 -21.46 -16.31 -28.30
C GLN A 356 -22.89 -16.70 -27.96
N ARG A 357 -23.67 -17.01 -29.00
CA ARG A 357 -24.97 -17.67 -28.83
C ARG A 357 -24.82 -18.98 -28.07
N CYS A 358 -25.63 -19.13 -27.03
CA CYS A 358 -25.73 -20.34 -26.23
C CYS A 358 -27.21 -20.70 -26.08
N CYS A 359 -27.69 -21.66 -26.88
CA CYS A 359 -29.07 -22.15 -26.78
C CYS A 359 -29.24 -23.12 -25.59
N GLU A 360 -28.12 -23.61 -25.07
CA GLU A 360 -27.98 -24.58 -23.99
C GLU A 360 -27.72 -23.94 -22.60
N CYS A 361 -27.47 -22.63 -22.54
CA CYS A 361 -27.16 -21.92 -21.30
C CYS A 361 -28.43 -21.66 -20.47
N ASN A 362 -28.32 -21.85 -19.15
CA ASN A 362 -29.31 -21.32 -18.21
C ASN A 362 -29.04 -19.84 -17.88
N ARG A 363 -29.95 -19.21 -17.13
CA ARG A 363 -29.91 -17.77 -16.77
C ARG A 363 -28.63 -17.29 -16.06
N ASN A 364 -27.85 -18.20 -15.49
CA ASN A 364 -26.60 -17.96 -14.77
C ASN A 364 -25.36 -18.38 -15.60
N GLN A 365 -25.51 -18.51 -16.92
CA GLN A 365 -24.48 -19.00 -17.84
C GLN A 365 -24.39 -18.19 -19.13
N ILE A 366 -23.17 -18.09 -19.66
CA ILE A 366 -22.87 -17.54 -20.99
C ILE A 366 -21.83 -18.42 -21.68
N LYS A 367 -21.71 -18.31 -22.99
CA LYS A 367 -20.66 -18.96 -23.79
C LYS A 367 -19.75 -17.88 -24.36
N ILE A 368 -18.44 -18.10 -24.37
CA ILE A 368 -17.46 -17.12 -24.88
C ILE A 368 -16.83 -17.55 -26.20
N GLU A 369 -16.37 -16.57 -26.97
CA GLU A 369 -15.58 -16.72 -28.19
C GLU A 369 -14.09 -16.58 -27.88
N GLY A 370 -13.31 -17.65 -28.06
CA GLY A 370 -11.85 -17.63 -27.90
C GLY A 370 -11.29 -18.86 -27.19
N GLN A 371 -10.03 -18.74 -26.75
CA GLN A 371 -9.35 -19.72 -25.90
C GLN A 371 -8.72 -18.98 -24.72
N LEU A 372 -8.86 -19.53 -23.51
CA LEU A 372 -8.24 -18.98 -22.30
C LEU A 372 -6.72 -19.13 -22.36
N LYS A 373 -5.99 -18.06 -22.04
CA LYS A 373 -4.52 -18.04 -21.88
C LYS A 373 -4.11 -18.25 -20.42
N TYR A 374 -5.03 -18.04 -19.47
CA TYR A 374 -4.78 -18.15 -18.04
C TYR A 374 -5.84 -18.98 -17.30
N ASN A 375 -5.54 -19.37 -16.07
CA ASN A 375 -6.48 -19.98 -15.15
C ASN A 375 -7.23 -18.87 -14.42
N HIS A 376 -8.55 -18.97 -14.35
CA HIS A 376 -9.37 -18.05 -13.56
C HIS A 376 -10.05 -18.84 -12.44
N PHE A 377 -9.53 -18.68 -11.23
CA PHE A 377 -10.04 -19.35 -10.04
C PHE A 377 -11.48 -18.93 -9.75
N GLY A 378 -12.39 -19.90 -9.61
CA GLY A 378 -13.83 -19.69 -9.51
C GLY A 378 -14.44 -20.32 -8.27
N GLU A 379 -13.63 -20.53 -7.23
CA GLU A 379 -14.03 -21.13 -5.96
C GLU A 379 -13.72 -20.23 -4.75
N MET A 380 -14.30 -20.60 -3.60
CA MET A 380 -13.89 -20.08 -2.29
C MET A 380 -12.94 -21.11 -1.66
N ASP A 381 -11.85 -20.68 -1.01
CA ASP A 381 -10.93 -21.59 -0.30
C ASP A 381 -10.76 -21.17 1.16
N GLU A 382 -10.83 -22.12 2.09
CA GLU A 382 -10.82 -21.91 3.55
C GLU A 382 -11.86 -20.90 4.10
N GLY A 383 -12.81 -20.42 3.28
CA GLY A 383 -13.77 -19.37 3.62
C GLY A 383 -13.41 -17.98 3.07
N VAL A 384 -12.29 -17.83 2.36
CA VAL A 384 -11.95 -16.62 1.59
C VAL A 384 -12.60 -16.72 0.21
N ASP A 385 -13.34 -15.67 -0.20
CA ASP A 385 -13.91 -15.59 -1.55
C ASP A 385 -12.85 -15.12 -2.55
N MET A 386 -12.34 -16.06 -3.35
CA MET A 386 -11.29 -15.83 -4.34
C MET A 386 -11.81 -15.97 -5.79
N ARG A 387 -13.14 -15.96 -5.98
CA ARG A 387 -13.79 -16.19 -7.27
C ARG A 387 -13.66 -14.98 -8.17
N GLY A 388 -12.91 -15.14 -9.26
CA GLY A 388 -12.64 -14.08 -10.23
C GLY A 388 -13.90 -13.44 -10.79
N GLU A 389 -13.86 -12.12 -10.90
CA GLU A 389 -14.92 -11.27 -11.40
C GLU A 389 -15.03 -11.36 -12.93
N VAL A 390 -16.27 -11.29 -13.42
CA VAL A 390 -16.60 -11.18 -14.84
C VAL A 390 -17.39 -9.89 -15.03
N GLY A 391 -16.80 -8.90 -15.72
CA GLY A 391 -17.39 -7.59 -15.96
C GLY A 391 -17.92 -7.44 -17.38
N LEU A 392 -19.13 -6.91 -17.54
CA LEU A 392 -19.73 -6.53 -18.81
C LEU A 392 -19.16 -5.18 -19.26
N LEU A 393 -18.51 -5.17 -20.43
CA LEU A 393 -17.97 -3.95 -21.03
C LEU A 393 -19.00 -3.25 -21.93
N SER A 394 -19.88 -3.99 -22.61
CA SER A 394 -20.78 -3.42 -23.62
C SER A 394 -22.08 -2.83 -23.09
N ARG A 395 -22.46 -1.64 -23.59
CA ARG A 395 -23.79 -1.02 -23.37
C ARG A 395 -24.41 -0.55 -24.69
N ASN A 396 -25.71 -0.25 -24.68
CA ASN A 396 -26.43 0.21 -25.88
C ASN A 396 -26.29 1.72 -26.14
N ILE A 397 -25.92 2.51 -25.13
CA ILE A 397 -25.45 3.89 -25.25
C ILE A 397 -23.92 3.88 -25.13
N VAL A 398 -23.22 4.42 -26.13
CA VAL A 398 -21.75 4.49 -26.17
C VAL A 398 -21.29 5.93 -26.39
N VAL A 399 -20.30 6.38 -25.62
CA VAL A 399 -19.58 7.65 -25.84
C VAL A 399 -18.10 7.34 -26.01
N LYS A 400 -17.49 7.79 -27.12
CA LYS A 400 -16.07 7.53 -27.36
C LYS A 400 -15.30 8.62 -28.09
N GLY A 401 -14.02 8.73 -27.78
CA GLY A 401 -13.08 9.50 -28.61
C GLY A 401 -12.82 8.81 -29.95
N GLN A 402 -12.79 9.59 -31.04
CA GLN A 402 -12.06 9.19 -32.24
C GLN A 402 -10.56 9.36 -31.97
N MET A 403 -9.77 8.31 -32.19
CA MET A 403 -8.33 8.30 -31.94
C MET A 403 -7.53 8.29 -33.25
N GLU A 404 -6.32 8.81 -33.21
CA GLU A 404 -5.35 8.65 -34.30
C GLU A 404 -4.55 7.34 -34.14
N GLY A 405 -4.00 6.81 -35.24
CA GLY A 405 -3.32 5.50 -35.24
C GLY A 405 -1.94 5.46 -34.57
N ASN A 406 -1.38 6.61 -34.17
CA ASN A 406 -0.10 6.75 -33.47
C ASN A 406 -0.18 7.98 -32.55
N CYS A 407 0.71 8.10 -31.56
CA CYS A 407 0.84 9.33 -30.77
C CYS A 407 1.32 10.52 -31.61
N TYR A 408 0.83 11.73 -31.31
CA TYR A 408 1.23 12.99 -31.95
C TYR A 408 1.17 14.16 -30.97
N GLY A 409 1.84 15.27 -31.31
CA GLY A 409 1.80 16.51 -30.55
C GLY A 409 2.25 16.33 -29.09
N ASP A 410 1.60 17.04 -28.18
CA ASP A 410 1.94 17.06 -26.75
C ASP A 410 1.33 15.90 -25.93
N ASN A 411 0.83 14.84 -26.61
CA ASN A 411 0.14 13.68 -26.01
C ASN A 411 1.08 12.71 -25.26
N GLN A 412 2.17 13.24 -24.70
CA GLN A 412 3.24 12.54 -23.97
C GLN A 412 3.89 11.39 -24.74
N CYS A 413 4.13 11.56 -26.04
CA CYS A 413 4.67 10.53 -26.96
C CYS A 413 6.09 10.01 -26.63
N ARG A 414 6.73 10.54 -25.58
CA ARG A 414 7.95 10.03 -24.95
C ARG A 414 7.72 8.88 -23.95
N PHE A 415 6.45 8.55 -23.68
CA PHE A 415 6.01 7.50 -22.76
C PHE A 415 4.92 6.59 -23.35
N PHE A 416 4.10 7.09 -24.28
CA PHE A 416 3.03 6.33 -24.94
C PHE A 416 3.21 6.38 -26.45
N GLU A 417 3.15 5.24 -27.12
CA GLU A 417 3.32 5.14 -28.58
C GLU A 417 1.98 5.35 -29.33
N TYR A 418 0.86 5.23 -28.61
CA TYR A 418 -0.52 5.42 -29.07
C TYR A 418 -1.07 6.81 -28.72
N ASP A 419 -2.13 7.25 -29.40
CA ASP A 419 -2.82 8.51 -29.08
C ASP A 419 -3.48 8.45 -27.69
N THR A 420 -3.19 9.43 -26.83
CA THR A 420 -3.78 9.58 -25.49
C THR A 420 -4.79 10.73 -25.39
N ASN A 421 -5.21 11.32 -26.51
CA ASN A 421 -6.18 12.42 -26.57
C ASN A 421 -7.63 11.90 -26.77
N GLY A 422 -8.17 11.20 -25.76
CA GLY A 422 -9.55 10.71 -25.77
C GLY A 422 -10.62 11.80 -25.62
N GLY A 423 -11.89 11.39 -25.67
CA GLY A 423 -13.01 12.25 -25.29
C GLY A 423 -13.19 12.36 -23.77
N HIS A 424 -13.97 13.31 -23.27
CA HIS A 424 -14.22 13.41 -21.83
C HIS A 424 -15.61 13.97 -21.49
N VAL A 425 -16.09 13.71 -20.27
CA VAL A 425 -17.33 14.31 -19.74
C VAL A 425 -16.97 15.14 -18.51
N LYS A 426 -17.31 16.42 -18.49
CA LYS A 426 -17.09 17.32 -17.34
C LYS A 426 -18.39 17.95 -16.90
N ILE A 427 -18.67 17.86 -15.61
CA ILE A 427 -19.81 18.48 -14.94
C ILE A 427 -19.26 19.58 -14.04
N LEU A 428 -19.76 20.80 -14.19
CA LEU A 428 -19.47 21.95 -13.34
C LEU A 428 -20.63 22.20 -12.37
N ARG A 429 -20.37 22.95 -11.30
CA ARG A 429 -21.36 23.40 -10.32
C ARG A 429 -22.60 24.05 -10.95
N GLY A 430 -23.74 23.88 -10.28
CA GLY A 430 -24.98 24.60 -10.57
C GLY A 430 -25.93 23.90 -11.55
N PHE A 431 -25.59 22.70 -12.04
CA PHE A 431 -26.50 21.90 -12.85
C PHE A 431 -27.84 21.66 -12.13
N LYS A 432 -28.93 21.53 -12.90
CA LYS A 432 -30.29 21.28 -12.39
C LYS A 432 -30.55 19.79 -12.14
N SER A 433 -29.98 18.91 -12.96
CA SER A 433 -30.08 17.45 -12.82
C SER A 433 -28.98 16.74 -13.62
N VAL A 434 -28.31 15.75 -13.02
CA VAL A 434 -27.35 14.88 -13.71
C VAL A 434 -27.55 13.44 -13.24
N HIS A 435 -27.96 12.57 -14.16
CA HIS A 435 -28.09 11.13 -13.92
C HIS A 435 -27.53 10.36 -15.10
N ILE A 436 -26.60 9.45 -14.82
CA ILE A 436 -25.96 8.60 -15.83
C ILE A 436 -26.17 7.13 -15.44
N SER A 437 -26.87 6.37 -16.28
CA SER A 437 -27.03 4.92 -16.17
C SER A 437 -26.94 4.19 -17.51
N GLY A 438 -26.39 2.96 -17.50
CA GLY A 438 -26.32 2.09 -18.68
C GLY A 438 -25.45 2.63 -19.83
N LEU A 439 -24.33 3.28 -19.49
CA LEU A 439 -23.44 3.96 -20.44
C LEU A 439 -22.10 3.23 -20.62
N GLU A 440 -21.62 3.10 -21.85
CA GLU A 440 -20.26 2.66 -22.21
C GLU A 440 -19.39 3.87 -22.59
N LEU A 441 -18.19 3.96 -22.01
CA LEU A 441 -17.19 5.00 -22.21
C LEU A 441 -15.86 4.36 -22.60
N THR A 442 -15.44 4.54 -23.85
CA THR A 442 -14.18 3.94 -24.34
C THR A 442 -13.38 4.90 -25.21
N ASN A 443 -12.05 4.81 -25.22
CA ASN A 443 -11.18 5.87 -25.75
C ASN A 443 -11.47 7.25 -25.13
N MET A 444 -11.59 7.29 -23.79
CA MET A 444 -11.97 8.47 -23.01
C MET A 444 -10.88 8.87 -22.00
N GLY A 445 -10.91 10.11 -21.51
CA GLY A 445 -9.84 10.74 -20.73
C GLY A 445 -8.67 11.21 -21.60
N GLN A 446 -7.81 12.07 -21.04
CA GLN A 446 -6.61 12.58 -21.71
C GLN A 446 -5.43 12.63 -20.74
N GLN A 447 -4.19 12.49 -21.24
CA GLN A 447 -2.97 12.78 -20.46
C GLN A 447 -2.75 14.31 -20.28
N ARG A 448 -3.81 15.03 -19.94
CA ARG A 448 -3.88 16.46 -19.55
C ARG A 448 -4.78 16.56 -18.31
N LEU A 449 -4.43 17.40 -17.33
CA LEU A 449 -5.21 17.57 -16.10
C LEU A 449 -6.63 18.10 -16.37
N GLY A 450 -7.61 17.58 -15.64
CA GLY A 450 -9.01 18.01 -15.70
C GLY A 450 -9.88 17.36 -16.79
N PHE A 451 -9.35 16.41 -17.58
CA PHE A 451 -10.01 15.81 -18.73
C PHE A 451 -10.13 14.28 -18.58
N TYR A 452 -11.21 13.81 -17.95
CA TYR A 452 -11.43 12.41 -17.53
C TYR A 452 -12.75 11.85 -18.11
N PRO A 453 -12.95 10.51 -18.26
CA PRO A 453 -14.18 9.94 -18.81
C PRO A 453 -15.45 10.45 -18.12
N ILE A 454 -15.42 10.56 -16.78
CA ILE A 454 -16.40 11.31 -16.00
C ILE A 454 -15.63 12.17 -14.97
N HIS A 455 -15.90 13.48 -14.95
CA HIS A 455 -15.31 14.43 -14.02
C HIS A 455 -16.41 15.31 -13.39
N PHE A 456 -16.67 15.13 -12.10
CA PHE A 456 -17.44 16.09 -11.30
C PHE A 456 -16.49 17.12 -10.71
N HIS A 457 -16.53 18.33 -11.25
CA HIS A 457 -15.57 19.39 -10.97
C HIS A 457 -16.20 20.51 -10.14
N LEU A 458 -15.79 20.60 -8.88
CA LEU A 458 -16.22 21.61 -7.91
C LEU A 458 -17.75 21.72 -7.77
N CYS A 459 -18.47 20.60 -7.89
CA CYS A 459 -19.93 20.61 -7.88
C CYS A 459 -20.53 20.90 -6.49
N HIS A 460 -19.71 20.84 -5.42
CA HIS A 460 -20.11 20.91 -4.01
C HIS A 460 -21.07 19.76 -3.65
N ASP A 461 -22.01 19.98 -2.73
CA ASP A 461 -23.01 18.99 -2.33
C ASP A 461 -23.96 18.68 -3.51
N VAL A 462 -23.99 17.43 -3.96
CA VAL A 462 -24.86 16.91 -5.04
C VAL A 462 -25.91 15.91 -4.56
N ASP A 463 -26.08 15.85 -3.23
CA ASP A 463 -27.11 15.10 -2.50
C ASP A 463 -28.24 16.03 -2.01
N GLU A 464 -29.10 15.51 -1.12
CA GLU A 464 -30.20 16.27 -0.50
C GLU A 464 -29.74 17.56 0.19
N ARG A 465 -28.47 17.65 0.67
CA ARG A 465 -27.94 18.88 1.30
C ARG A 465 -27.66 19.97 0.28
N GLY A 466 -27.38 19.60 -0.97
CA GLY A 466 -27.31 20.52 -2.10
C GLY A 466 -28.69 20.99 -2.60
N GLY A 467 -29.79 20.45 -2.03
CA GLY A 467 -31.16 20.71 -2.47
C GLY A 467 -31.65 19.77 -3.58
N TYR A 468 -30.87 18.75 -3.94
CA TYR A 468 -31.25 17.78 -4.98
C TYR A 468 -32.27 16.78 -4.45
N THR A 469 -33.53 16.93 -4.88
CA THR A 469 -34.64 15.99 -4.58
C THR A 469 -34.47 14.63 -5.25
N LYS A 470 -33.60 14.54 -6.25
CA LYS A 470 -33.00 13.30 -6.75
C LYS A 470 -31.48 13.43 -6.66
N PRO A 471 -30.82 12.74 -5.71
CA PRO A 471 -29.36 12.79 -5.58
C PRO A 471 -28.64 12.31 -6.84
N THR A 472 -27.60 13.05 -7.22
CA THR A 472 -26.82 12.84 -8.45
C THR A 472 -26.14 11.48 -8.45
N TYR A 473 -26.18 10.76 -9.58
CA TYR A 473 -25.58 9.43 -9.67
C TYR A 473 -24.89 9.08 -10.99
N VAL A 474 -23.92 8.17 -10.88
CA VAL A 474 -23.35 7.34 -11.94
C VAL A 474 -23.66 5.88 -11.57
N LYS A 475 -24.41 5.15 -12.41
CA LYS A 475 -24.84 3.77 -12.15
C LYS A 475 -24.56 2.90 -13.37
N GLU A 476 -24.19 1.63 -13.20
CA GLU A 476 -24.16 0.66 -14.30
C GLU A 476 -23.33 1.12 -15.52
N VAL A 477 -22.24 1.84 -15.29
CA VAL A 477 -21.38 2.40 -16.35
C VAL A 477 -20.20 1.47 -16.61
N SER A 478 -19.82 1.32 -17.87
CA SER A 478 -18.56 0.70 -18.30
C SER A 478 -17.59 1.80 -18.75
N ILE A 479 -16.37 1.82 -18.22
CA ILE A 479 -15.31 2.76 -18.58
C ILE A 479 -14.06 1.94 -18.90
N HIS A 480 -13.69 1.83 -20.17
CA HIS A 480 -12.60 0.92 -20.57
C HIS A 480 -11.75 1.40 -21.74
N HIS A 481 -10.45 1.07 -21.71
CA HIS A 481 -9.44 1.65 -22.59
C HIS A 481 -9.42 3.18 -22.46
N ALA A 482 -9.11 3.66 -21.25
CA ALA A 482 -9.22 5.07 -20.87
C ALA A 482 -7.85 5.72 -20.63
N PHE A 483 -7.60 6.85 -21.31
CA PHE A 483 -6.32 7.55 -21.32
C PHE A 483 -6.12 8.55 -20.18
N SER A 484 -7.13 8.78 -19.32
CA SER A 484 -6.84 9.11 -17.91
C SER A 484 -8.05 8.91 -17.00
N ARG A 485 -7.89 8.08 -15.97
CA ARG A 485 -8.83 7.78 -14.86
C ARG A 485 -10.17 7.16 -15.31
N CYS A 486 -10.98 6.75 -14.33
CA CYS A 486 -12.33 6.24 -14.52
C CYS A 486 -13.34 7.33 -14.18
N VAL A 487 -13.50 7.62 -12.88
CA VAL A 487 -14.37 8.71 -12.37
C VAL A 487 -13.56 9.57 -11.40
N THR A 488 -13.49 10.87 -11.70
CA THR A 488 -12.85 11.87 -10.84
C THR A 488 -13.91 12.66 -10.07
N ILE A 489 -13.77 12.67 -8.74
CA ILE A 489 -14.54 13.50 -7.81
C ILE A 489 -13.59 14.61 -7.32
N HIS A 490 -13.89 15.87 -7.65
CA HIS A 490 -13.07 17.02 -7.29
C HIS A 490 -13.96 18.06 -6.61
N GLY A 491 -13.67 18.40 -5.34
CA GLY A 491 -14.43 19.39 -4.55
C GLY A 491 -15.94 19.12 -4.47
N THR A 492 -16.35 17.86 -4.61
CA THR A 492 -17.74 17.41 -4.76
C THR A 492 -18.10 16.42 -3.65
N ASP A 493 -19.33 16.50 -3.16
CA ASP A 493 -19.79 15.84 -1.94
C ASP A 493 -21.15 15.15 -2.14
N GLY A 494 -21.31 13.95 -1.59
CA GLY A 494 -22.58 13.19 -1.64
C GLY A 494 -22.91 12.49 -2.96
N LEU A 495 -21.98 12.40 -3.91
CA LEU A 495 -22.17 11.68 -5.18
C LEU A 495 -22.32 10.17 -4.95
N LEU A 496 -23.28 9.54 -5.65
CA LEU A 496 -23.39 8.08 -5.74
C LEU A 496 -22.71 7.55 -7.02
N ILE A 497 -21.73 6.67 -6.87
CA ILE A 497 -21.14 5.86 -7.95
C ILE A 497 -21.45 4.39 -7.63
N LYS A 498 -22.26 3.73 -8.46
CA LYS A 498 -22.70 2.35 -8.21
C LYS A 498 -22.50 1.45 -9.42
N ASP A 499 -22.20 0.17 -9.17
CA ASP A 499 -22.14 -0.89 -10.19
C ASP A 499 -21.33 -0.48 -11.44
N THR A 500 -20.27 0.32 -11.28
CA THR A 500 -19.44 0.81 -12.39
C THR A 500 -18.26 -0.13 -12.61
N VAL A 501 -17.88 -0.37 -13.86
CA VAL A 501 -16.71 -1.15 -14.24
C VAL A 501 -15.66 -0.20 -14.83
N GLY A 502 -14.48 -0.14 -14.23
CA GLY A 502 -13.28 0.47 -14.78
C GLY A 502 -12.30 -0.61 -15.23
N TYR A 503 -11.84 -0.61 -16.48
CA TYR A 503 -10.90 -1.61 -17.00
C TYR A 503 -9.90 -1.01 -17.99
N ASP A 504 -8.60 -1.28 -17.81
CA ASP A 504 -7.49 -0.71 -18.59
C ASP A 504 -7.53 0.83 -18.66
N THR A 505 -7.08 1.46 -17.58
CA THR A 505 -7.13 2.92 -17.40
C THR A 505 -5.81 3.50 -16.92
N LEU A 506 -5.35 4.60 -17.52
CA LEU A 506 -4.13 5.30 -17.12
C LEU A 506 -4.34 6.23 -15.91
N GLY A 507 -3.47 6.14 -14.91
CA GLY A 507 -3.59 6.88 -13.65
C GLY A 507 -4.64 6.29 -12.70
N HIS A 508 -4.86 6.95 -11.55
CA HIS A 508 -5.82 6.50 -10.54
C HIS A 508 -7.24 6.31 -11.13
N CYS A 509 -7.91 5.18 -10.91
CA CYS A 509 -9.19 4.88 -11.55
C CYS A 509 -10.36 5.66 -10.92
N TYR A 510 -10.78 5.30 -9.70
CA TYR A 510 -11.72 6.07 -8.89
C TYR A 510 -10.91 7.02 -8.00
N PHE A 511 -11.05 8.32 -8.21
CA PHE A 511 -10.08 9.31 -7.73
C PHE A 511 -10.78 10.51 -7.06
N LEU A 512 -10.50 10.72 -5.77
CA LEU A 512 -10.88 11.92 -5.02
C LEU A 512 -9.68 12.89 -5.01
N GLU A 513 -9.86 14.13 -5.46
CA GLU A 513 -8.73 14.98 -5.87
C GLU A 513 -8.03 15.75 -4.75
N ASP A 514 -8.75 16.58 -3.98
CA ASP A 514 -8.12 17.60 -3.13
C ASP A 514 -8.13 17.32 -1.62
N GLY A 515 -8.85 16.29 -1.18
CA GLY A 515 -8.98 15.93 0.23
C GLY A 515 -10.07 16.72 0.96
N ALA A 516 -11.10 17.17 0.24
CA ALA A 516 -12.27 17.84 0.78
C ALA A 516 -13.61 17.26 0.30
N GLU A 517 -13.56 16.20 -0.51
CA GLU A 517 -14.67 15.43 -1.03
C GLU A 517 -15.21 14.49 0.06
N GLN A 518 -16.47 14.63 0.46
CA GLN A 518 -17.07 13.89 1.59
C GLN A 518 -18.45 13.32 1.25
N ARG A 519 -18.89 12.31 2.01
CA ARG A 519 -20.19 11.61 1.91
C ARG A 519 -20.45 10.90 0.58
N ASN A 520 -19.50 10.93 -0.36
CA ASN A 520 -19.61 10.21 -1.63
C ASN A 520 -19.70 8.70 -1.33
N THR A 521 -20.50 7.98 -2.09
CA THR A 521 -20.76 6.56 -1.89
C THR A 521 -20.40 5.78 -3.13
N LEU A 522 -19.42 4.90 -2.99
CA LEU A 522 -18.98 3.95 -4.01
C LEU A 522 -19.44 2.56 -3.59
N ASP A 523 -20.50 2.06 -4.24
CA ASP A 523 -21.08 0.74 -3.94
C ASP A 523 -21.03 -0.22 -5.15
N GLY A 524 -20.47 -1.41 -4.97
CA GLY A 524 -20.43 -2.45 -5.99
C GLY A 524 -19.61 -2.11 -7.24
N ASN A 525 -18.59 -1.25 -7.14
CA ASN A 525 -17.78 -0.88 -8.31
C ASN A 525 -16.59 -1.82 -8.50
N LEU A 526 -16.33 -2.19 -9.75
CA LEU A 526 -15.22 -3.02 -10.19
C LEU A 526 -14.14 -2.13 -10.81
N GLY A 527 -12.88 -2.38 -10.49
CA GLY A 527 -11.72 -1.72 -11.07
C GLY A 527 -10.62 -2.72 -11.38
N LEU A 528 -10.23 -2.82 -12.65
CA LEU A 528 -9.30 -3.80 -13.20
C LEU A 528 -8.18 -3.10 -13.99
N VAL A 529 -6.97 -3.64 -13.91
CA VAL A 529 -5.79 -3.21 -14.68
C VAL A 529 -5.54 -1.69 -14.65
N THR A 530 -5.46 -1.10 -13.46
CA THR A 530 -5.12 0.33 -13.30
C THR A 530 -3.62 0.57 -13.61
N LYS A 531 -3.31 1.26 -14.71
CA LYS A 531 -1.95 1.45 -15.25
C LYS A 531 -1.37 2.84 -14.90
N PRO A 532 -0.04 3.06 -14.98
CA PRO A 532 0.56 4.38 -14.71
C PRO A 532 0.17 5.47 -15.71
N GLY A 533 0.16 6.73 -15.26
CA GLY A 533 -0.08 7.93 -16.06
C GLY A 533 0.87 9.07 -15.68
N THR A 534 0.88 10.16 -16.43
CA THR A 534 1.87 11.24 -16.26
C THR A 534 1.40 12.40 -15.37
N LEU A 535 0.10 12.48 -15.07
CA LEU A 535 -0.53 13.68 -14.51
C LEU A 535 0.05 14.10 -13.16
N LEU A 536 -0.36 13.46 -12.07
CA LEU A 536 0.18 13.72 -10.74
C LEU A 536 1.45 12.90 -10.51
N PRO A 537 2.34 13.29 -9.57
CA PRO A 537 3.46 12.44 -9.19
C PRO A 537 3.03 11.03 -8.76
N SER A 538 1.88 10.92 -8.09
CA SER A 538 1.28 9.67 -7.63
C SER A 538 0.74 8.75 -8.75
N ASP A 539 0.43 9.30 -9.93
CA ASP A 539 0.02 8.52 -11.11
C ASP A 539 1.23 7.83 -11.78
N ARG A 540 2.47 8.25 -11.48
CA ARG A 540 3.67 7.95 -12.30
C ARG A 540 4.39 6.66 -11.91
N ASP A 541 4.97 5.99 -12.90
CA ASP A 541 5.97 4.95 -12.69
C ASP A 541 7.37 5.53 -12.38
N SER A 542 8.33 4.65 -12.11
CA SER A 542 9.71 5.02 -11.77
C SER A 542 10.50 5.70 -12.91
N ASN A 543 10.08 5.53 -14.16
CA ASN A 543 10.68 6.08 -15.36
C ASN A 543 10.09 7.48 -15.67
N MET A 544 8.77 7.63 -15.59
CA MET A 544 8.04 8.90 -15.65
C MET A 544 8.45 9.83 -14.50
N CYS A 545 8.49 9.33 -13.25
CA CYS A 545 8.90 10.08 -12.06
C CYS A 545 10.31 10.71 -12.20
N ARG A 546 11.24 10.01 -12.85
CA ARG A 546 12.61 10.51 -13.08
C ARG A 546 12.76 11.40 -14.34
N LYS A 547 11.74 11.46 -15.21
CA LYS A 547 11.76 12.19 -16.50
C LYS A 547 10.76 13.35 -16.57
N ILE A 548 9.85 13.47 -15.61
CA ILE A 548 8.92 14.59 -15.45
C ILE A 548 9.45 15.44 -14.29
N LEU A 549 10.14 16.53 -14.62
CA LEU A 549 10.88 17.36 -13.65
C LEU A 549 10.41 18.83 -13.63
N ASN A 550 9.34 19.16 -14.35
CA ASN A 550 8.90 20.54 -14.59
C ASN A 550 8.59 21.31 -13.30
N ASN A 551 8.05 20.60 -12.30
CA ASN A 551 7.60 21.14 -11.01
C ASN A 551 8.51 20.68 -9.86
N VAL A 552 9.75 20.27 -10.19
CA VAL A 552 10.75 19.75 -9.26
C VAL A 552 11.84 20.80 -9.04
N TRP A 553 12.39 20.90 -7.82
CA TRP A 553 13.44 21.87 -7.54
C TRP A 553 14.70 21.61 -8.40
N PRO A 554 15.30 22.65 -9.04
CA PRO A 554 16.42 22.46 -9.94
C PRO A 554 17.57 21.61 -9.37
N GLY A 555 17.91 20.55 -10.08
CA GLY A 555 18.97 19.60 -9.71
C GLY A 555 18.55 18.45 -8.79
N HIS A 556 17.31 18.41 -8.27
CA HIS A 556 16.80 17.25 -7.55
C HIS A 556 16.45 16.10 -8.51
N ILE A 557 16.75 14.88 -8.07
CA ILE A 557 16.31 13.63 -8.71
C ILE A 557 15.21 13.05 -7.83
N PRO A 558 13.95 12.97 -8.30
CA PRO A 558 12.86 12.41 -7.52
C PRO A 558 13.10 10.94 -7.11
N ASP A 559 12.73 10.61 -5.87
CA ASP A 559 12.65 9.22 -5.41
C ASP A 559 11.39 8.56 -6.01
N PRO A 560 11.50 7.46 -6.79
CA PRO A 560 10.36 6.71 -7.27
C PRO A 560 9.38 6.27 -6.17
N ASN A 561 9.81 6.05 -4.93
CA ASN A 561 8.90 5.67 -3.84
C ASN A 561 7.86 6.75 -3.51
N ALA A 562 8.18 8.03 -3.80
CA ALA A 562 7.27 9.17 -3.64
C ALA A 562 6.32 9.37 -4.84
N CYS A 563 6.51 8.62 -5.93
CA CYS A 563 5.70 8.64 -7.14
C CYS A 563 4.89 7.36 -7.37
N ASN A 564 5.49 6.18 -7.12
CA ASN A 564 4.92 4.85 -7.41
C ASN A 564 3.69 4.56 -6.51
N ALA A 565 2.55 5.18 -6.83
CA ALA A 565 1.35 5.20 -5.99
C ALA A 565 0.04 5.01 -6.78
N VAL A 566 0.13 4.53 -8.03
CA VAL A 566 -1.01 4.17 -8.88
C VAL A 566 -2.00 3.31 -8.08
N THR A 567 -3.24 3.78 -7.96
CA THR A 567 -4.24 3.20 -7.07
C THR A 567 -5.59 3.11 -7.75
N THR A 568 -6.27 1.96 -7.66
CA THR A 568 -7.62 1.78 -8.24
C THR A 568 -8.66 2.67 -7.53
N PHE A 569 -8.62 2.74 -6.20
CA PHE A 569 -9.43 3.64 -5.37
C PHE A 569 -8.52 4.57 -4.55
N TRP A 570 -8.33 5.81 -5.04
CA TRP A 570 -7.53 6.84 -4.38
C TRP A 570 -8.43 7.76 -3.54
N ILE A 571 -8.20 7.76 -2.23
CA ILE A 571 -9.16 8.26 -1.23
C ILE A 571 -8.48 9.37 -0.41
N ALA A 572 -8.53 10.60 -0.93
CA ALA A 572 -7.91 11.78 -0.32
C ALA A 572 -8.57 12.24 1.01
N HIS A 573 -9.79 11.77 1.31
CA HIS A 573 -10.51 12.04 2.56
C HIS A 573 -11.31 10.81 3.02
N PRO A 574 -11.23 10.39 4.30
CA PRO A 574 -11.78 9.12 4.75
C PRO A 574 -13.31 9.13 4.98
N ASN A 575 -13.96 10.29 5.03
CA ASN A 575 -15.40 10.38 5.27
C ASN A 575 -16.21 10.13 3.97
N ASN A 576 -15.97 9.00 3.32
CA ASN A 576 -16.66 8.52 2.12
C ASN A 576 -16.94 7.02 2.28
N ASN A 577 -18.01 6.52 1.65
CA ASN A 577 -18.45 5.15 1.79
C ASN A 577 -17.90 4.29 0.63
N PHE A 578 -17.33 3.14 0.96
CA PHE A 578 -16.85 2.12 0.03
C PHE A 578 -17.47 0.79 0.43
N ILE A 579 -18.41 0.30 -0.37
CA ILE A 579 -19.20 -0.91 -0.07
C ILE A 579 -19.11 -1.88 -1.26
N ASN A 580 -18.86 -3.17 -1.03
CA ASN A 580 -18.89 -4.22 -2.06
C ASN A 580 -17.96 -4.01 -3.29
N ASN A 581 -16.97 -3.11 -3.25
CA ASN A 581 -16.12 -2.79 -4.39
C ASN A 581 -15.00 -3.83 -4.59
N VAL A 582 -14.45 -3.92 -5.81
CA VAL A 582 -13.32 -4.82 -6.14
C VAL A 582 -12.22 -4.06 -6.87
N ALA A 583 -10.99 -4.16 -6.36
CA ALA A 583 -9.76 -3.72 -7.01
C ALA A 583 -8.97 -4.94 -7.51
N GLY A 584 -9.33 -5.47 -8.68
CA GLY A 584 -8.79 -6.71 -9.26
C GLY A 584 -7.63 -6.49 -10.22
N GLY A 585 -6.73 -5.56 -9.89
CA GLY A 585 -5.52 -5.30 -10.68
C GLY A 585 -5.12 -3.83 -10.70
N SER A 586 -3.90 -3.54 -10.24
CA SER A 586 -3.33 -2.19 -10.19
C SER A 586 -1.82 -2.24 -10.25
N ALA A 587 -1.20 -1.26 -10.94
CA ALA A 587 0.24 -1.17 -11.06
C ALA A 587 0.97 -0.96 -9.72
N GLN A 588 0.28 -0.55 -8.65
CA GLN A 588 0.84 -0.52 -7.28
C GLN A 588 -0.16 -0.96 -6.20
N VAL A 589 -1.26 -0.22 -6.00
CA VAL A 589 -2.14 -0.33 -4.81
C VAL A 589 -3.62 -0.50 -5.20
N GLY A 590 -4.40 -1.23 -4.41
CA GLY A 590 -5.85 -1.34 -4.63
C GLY A 590 -6.63 -0.14 -4.07
N TYR A 591 -6.57 0.05 -2.76
CA TYR A 591 -7.20 1.15 -2.02
C TYR A 591 -6.15 1.94 -1.22
N TRP A 592 -6.19 3.26 -1.27
CA TRP A 592 -5.31 4.11 -0.46
C TRP A 592 -6.08 5.27 0.16
N PHE A 593 -6.30 5.22 1.48
CA PHE A 593 -6.68 6.36 2.30
C PHE A 593 -5.42 7.19 2.57
N ILE A 594 -5.27 8.31 1.86
CA ILE A 594 -4.06 9.15 1.89
C ILE A 594 -4.40 10.55 2.39
N PHE A 595 -3.70 11.01 3.43
CA PHE A 595 -4.19 12.14 4.22
C PHE A 595 -3.63 13.48 3.75
N HIS A 596 -4.50 14.28 3.14
CA HIS A 596 -4.22 15.67 2.80
C HIS A 596 -4.19 16.51 4.09
N ASN A 597 -2.98 16.76 4.64
CA ASN A 597 -2.77 17.56 5.85
C ASN A 597 -3.30 19.00 5.72
N LYS A 598 -3.43 19.49 4.50
CA LYS A 598 -4.23 20.64 4.10
C LYS A 598 -4.96 20.26 2.82
N VAL A 599 -6.20 20.73 2.65
CA VAL A 599 -6.89 20.64 1.35
C VAL A 599 -6.04 21.36 0.30
N THR A 600 -5.85 20.71 -0.86
CA THR A 600 -4.98 21.18 -1.94
C THR A 600 -5.78 21.92 -3.04
N GLY A 601 -5.12 22.21 -4.17
CA GLY A 601 -5.76 22.53 -5.45
C GLY A 601 -6.77 23.67 -5.39
N LEU A 602 -7.91 23.46 -6.05
CA LEU A 602 -8.98 24.46 -6.15
C LEU A 602 -9.93 24.40 -4.95
N SER A 603 -9.89 23.33 -4.17
CA SER A 603 -10.65 23.20 -2.91
C SER A 603 -9.93 23.84 -1.71
N ALA A 604 -8.73 24.38 -1.90
CA ALA A 604 -7.84 24.85 -0.84
C ALA A 604 -8.53 25.82 0.14
N GLY A 605 -8.47 25.49 1.43
CA GLY A 605 -9.11 26.26 2.50
C GLY A 605 -10.57 25.87 2.83
N LYS A 606 -11.21 24.97 2.05
CA LYS A 606 -12.56 24.45 2.34
C LYS A 606 -12.67 23.74 3.70
N LEU A 607 -11.57 23.20 4.23
CA LEU A 607 -11.50 22.52 5.54
C LEU A 607 -10.24 22.93 6.34
N PRO A 608 -10.25 22.84 7.68
CA PRO A 608 -9.07 23.11 8.52
C PRO A 608 -7.87 22.18 8.24
N ASN A 609 -6.67 22.65 8.58
CA ASN A 609 -5.46 21.81 8.56
C ASN A 609 -5.64 20.57 9.46
N GLY A 610 -5.27 19.39 8.96
CA GLY A 610 -5.41 18.12 9.68
C GLY A 610 -6.84 17.59 9.79
N HIS A 611 -7.84 18.21 9.13
CA HIS A 611 -9.22 17.73 9.18
C HIS A 611 -9.38 16.31 8.61
N GLY A 612 -8.79 16.03 7.43
CA GLY A 612 -8.88 14.73 6.78
C GLY A 612 -8.30 13.57 7.61
N SER A 613 -7.13 13.78 8.24
CA SER A 613 -6.51 12.79 9.14
C SER A 613 -7.22 12.60 10.48
N ARG A 614 -8.22 13.43 10.79
CA ARG A 614 -9.03 13.36 12.02
C ARG A 614 -10.49 12.99 11.77
N SER A 615 -10.93 13.03 10.52
CA SER A 615 -12.31 12.74 10.14
C SER A 615 -12.63 11.26 10.40
N PRO A 616 -13.77 10.94 11.06
CA PRO A 616 -14.28 9.57 11.13
C PRO A 616 -14.44 8.98 9.73
N MET A 617 -14.02 7.73 9.55
CA MET A 617 -14.19 7.02 8.29
C MET A 617 -15.69 6.85 7.96
N GLY A 618 -16.03 6.84 6.67
CA GLY A 618 -17.33 6.36 6.21
C GLY A 618 -17.45 4.84 6.37
N VAL A 619 -18.48 4.25 5.75
CA VAL A 619 -18.63 2.79 5.72
C VAL A 619 -17.56 2.19 4.82
N PHE A 620 -16.65 1.36 5.36
CA PHE A 620 -15.78 0.50 4.56
C PHE A 620 -16.15 -0.97 4.78
N LYS A 621 -16.86 -1.57 3.82
CA LYS A 621 -17.47 -2.89 4.00
C LYS A 621 -17.45 -3.77 2.75
N ASN A 622 -17.17 -5.07 2.91
CA ASN A 622 -17.20 -6.09 1.85
C ASN A 622 -16.29 -5.80 0.63
N ASN A 623 -15.29 -4.92 0.76
CA ASN A 623 -14.42 -4.57 -0.36
C ASN A 623 -13.33 -5.65 -0.57
N ARG A 624 -12.94 -5.88 -1.82
CA ARG A 624 -11.93 -6.87 -2.23
C ARG A 624 -10.76 -6.24 -2.97
N VAL A 625 -9.57 -6.80 -2.84
CA VAL A 625 -8.39 -6.50 -3.66
C VAL A 625 -7.59 -7.77 -4.00
N HIS A 626 -7.07 -7.82 -5.23
CA HIS A 626 -6.08 -8.81 -5.66
C HIS A 626 -5.26 -8.33 -6.85
N SER A 627 -4.25 -9.10 -7.24
CA SER A 627 -3.43 -8.84 -8.44
C SER A 627 -2.71 -7.48 -8.41
N VAL A 628 -2.28 -7.05 -7.21
CA VAL A 628 -1.52 -5.80 -7.00
C VAL A 628 -0.12 -6.09 -6.44
N PRO A 629 0.94 -5.37 -6.88
CA PRO A 629 2.32 -5.71 -6.52
C PRO A 629 2.79 -5.09 -5.21
N ARG A 630 2.23 -3.96 -4.74
CA ARG A 630 2.70 -3.25 -3.54
C ARG A 630 1.84 -3.56 -2.32
N THR A 631 0.62 -3.06 -2.26
CA THR A 631 -0.28 -3.24 -1.10
C THR A 631 -1.74 -3.30 -1.53
N GLY A 632 -2.55 -4.14 -0.88
CA GLY A 632 -3.99 -4.22 -1.14
C GLY A 632 -4.74 -2.97 -0.66
N LEU A 633 -4.76 -2.75 0.67
CA LEU A 633 -5.31 -1.55 1.32
C LEU A 633 -4.21 -0.81 2.11
N ILE A 634 -4.03 0.48 1.85
CA ILE A 634 -3.20 1.38 2.66
C ILE A 634 -4.09 2.37 3.45
N ILE A 635 -3.82 2.48 4.75
CA ILE A 635 -4.30 3.57 5.61
C ILE A 635 -3.06 4.17 6.30
N ASP A 636 -2.29 4.96 5.58
CA ASP A 636 -1.01 5.58 6.00
C ASP A 636 -0.63 6.66 4.96
N ASN A 637 0.41 7.44 5.27
CA ASN A 637 0.95 8.50 4.41
C ASN A 637 0.02 9.71 4.21
N GLY A 638 0.60 10.77 3.67
CA GLY A 638 -0.10 11.93 3.17
C GLY A 638 0.40 12.29 1.77
N VAL A 639 -0.05 13.43 1.26
CA VAL A 639 0.55 14.08 0.09
C VAL A 639 1.37 15.29 0.51
N LYS A 640 2.38 15.68 -0.27
CA LYS A 640 3.11 16.93 -0.07
C LYS A 640 2.20 18.10 -0.46
N THR A 641 1.76 18.90 0.51
CA THR A 641 0.86 20.06 0.31
C THR A 641 1.60 21.40 0.15
N SER A 642 2.77 21.40 -0.48
CA SER A 642 3.56 22.62 -0.71
C SER A 642 4.43 22.52 -1.96
N GLU A 643 4.75 23.67 -2.55
CA GLU A 643 5.61 23.77 -3.74
C GLU A 643 7.04 23.27 -3.51
N ALA A 644 7.73 22.96 -4.62
CA ALA A 644 9.13 22.56 -4.61
C ALA A 644 10.05 23.71 -4.16
N SER A 645 10.98 23.40 -3.26
CA SER A 645 11.93 24.38 -2.70
C SER A 645 13.26 23.71 -2.35
N ALA A 646 14.33 24.49 -2.18
CA ALA A 646 15.64 23.98 -1.76
C ALA A 646 15.62 23.14 -0.47
N ARG A 647 14.61 23.30 0.39
CA ARG A 647 14.42 22.53 1.64
C ARG A 647 13.43 21.35 1.51
N SER A 648 12.61 21.33 0.46
CA SER A 648 11.61 20.29 0.20
C SER A 648 11.46 20.17 -1.33
N PRO A 649 12.39 19.47 -2.00
CA PRO A 649 12.67 19.68 -3.42
C PRO A 649 11.77 18.87 -4.38
N SER A 650 11.05 17.89 -3.88
CA SER A 650 10.12 17.06 -4.66
C SER A 650 8.88 17.86 -5.08
N GLU A 651 8.17 17.40 -6.11
CA GLU A 651 6.95 18.02 -6.63
C GLU A 651 5.79 18.01 -5.61
N ILE A 652 4.87 18.97 -5.68
CA ILE A 652 3.62 18.95 -4.90
C ILE A 652 2.81 17.70 -5.25
N LEU A 653 2.01 17.17 -4.31
CA LEU A 653 1.27 15.89 -4.46
C LEU A 653 2.12 14.62 -4.61
N THR A 654 3.44 14.67 -4.40
CA THR A 654 4.23 13.47 -4.08
C THR A 654 3.80 12.86 -2.75
N VAL A 655 3.89 11.53 -2.62
CA VAL A 655 3.60 10.82 -1.36
C VAL A 655 4.57 11.27 -0.26
N SER A 656 4.01 11.59 0.91
CA SER A 656 4.71 12.16 2.06
C SER A 656 4.35 11.42 3.37
N ALA A 657 4.91 11.87 4.49
CA ALA A 657 4.46 11.42 5.80
C ALA A 657 3.04 11.94 6.12
N GLY A 658 2.23 11.08 6.75
CA GLY A 658 0.90 11.38 7.27
C GLY A 658 0.53 10.32 8.30
N LEU A 659 -0.47 10.60 9.14
CA LEU A 659 -0.96 9.71 10.20
C LEU A 659 -2.49 9.80 10.25
N TYR A 660 -3.15 8.69 10.56
CA TYR A 660 -4.59 8.68 10.80
C TYR A 660 -4.92 8.61 12.30
N ALA A 661 -5.71 9.57 12.78
CA ALA A 661 -6.13 9.64 14.18
C ALA A 661 -7.59 10.15 14.24
N PRO A 662 -8.58 9.31 13.92
CA PRO A 662 -9.97 9.72 13.80
C PRO A 662 -10.60 10.08 15.16
N HIS A 663 -11.31 11.20 15.21
CA HIS A 663 -11.99 11.72 16.39
C HIS A 663 -13.39 12.23 16.03
N ILE A 664 -14.31 12.21 17.00
CA ILE A 664 -15.69 12.67 16.80
C ILE A 664 -15.67 14.14 16.36
N GLY A 665 -16.30 14.45 15.21
CA GLY A 665 -16.33 15.80 14.63
C GLY A 665 -14.98 16.32 14.14
N SER A 666 -14.00 15.44 13.89
CA SER A 666 -12.62 15.79 13.47
C SER A 666 -11.82 16.58 14.50
N ASP A 667 -12.30 16.70 15.74
CA ASP A 667 -11.70 17.49 16.81
C ASP A 667 -10.89 16.59 17.76
N SER A 668 -9.58 16.81 17.86
CA SER A 668 -8.67 16.05 18.74
C SER A 668 -8.85 16.36 20.24
N ARG A 669 -9.88 17.11 20.62
CA ARG A 669 -10.33 17.30 22.01
C ARG A 669 -11.50 16.38 22.37
N MET A 670 -12.19 15.83 21.38
CA MET A 670 -13.28 14.87 21.53
C MET A 670 -12.72 13.44 21.67
N PRO A 671 -13.53 12.43 22.03
CA PRO A 671 -13.11 11.03 21.96
C PRO A 671 -12.74 10.58 20.55
N ARG A 672 -11.92 9.52 20.46
CA ARG A 672 -11.61 8.83 19.20
C ARG A 672 -12.87 8.21 18.59
N ALA A 673 -12.88 8.10 17.26
CA ALA A 673 -13.95 7.48 16.49
C ALA A 673 -13.35 6.32 15.67
N PRO A 674 -13.50 5.06 16.12
CA PRO A 674 -12.77 3.93 15.52
C PRO A 674 -13.17 3.71 14.07
N ALA A 675 -12.17 3.58 13.19
CA ALA A 675 -12.38 3.24 11.79
C ALA A 675 -12.58 1.73 11.64
N ILE A 676 -13.74 1.33 11.11
CA ILE A 676 -14.16 -0.08 11.05
C ILE A 676 -13.99 -0.63 9.63
N ILE A 677 -13.15 -1.65 9.51
CA ILE A 677 -12.90 -2.39 8.27
C ILE A 677 -13.62 -3.74 8.36
N ASP A 678 -14.81 -3.84 7.74
CA ASP A 678 -15.73 -4.99 7.86
C ASP A 678 -15.71 -5.88 6.61
N GLY A 679 -15.35 -7.15 6.73
CA GLY A 679 -15.42 -8.11 5.62
C GLY A 679 -14.46 -7.78 4.46
N PHE A 680 -13.30 -7.20 4.74
CA PHE A 680 -12.30 -6.89 3.71
C PHE A 680 -11.57 -8.16 3.26
N ILE A 681 -11.45 -8.36 1.95
CA ILE A 681 -10.75 -9.51 1.37
C ILE A 681 -9.53 -9.03 0.59
N ALA A 682 -8.35 -9.56 0.91
CA ALA A 682 -7.13 -9.36 0.13
C ALA A 682 -6.50 -10.71 -0.22
N TYR A 683 -6.36 -11.02 -1.50
CA TYR A 683 -5.62 -12.21 -1.93
C TYR A 683 -4.67 -11.93 -3.10
N LYS A 684 -3.69 -12.81 -3.30
CA LYS A 684 -2.71 -12.70 -4.40
C LYS A 684 -2.07 -11.31 -4.48
N VAL A 685 -1.80 -10.69 -3.32
CA VAL A 685 -1.08 -9.43 -3.22
C VAL A 685 0.41 -9.72 -3.01
N LYS A 686 1.25 -9.22 -3.91
CA LYS A 686 2.67 -9.59 -3.95
C LYS A 686 3.40 -9.12 -2.68
N GLY A 687 3.26 -7.83 -2.34
CA GLY A 687 3.74 -7.27 -1.08
C GLY A 687 2.82 -7.59 0.10
N GLN A 688 1.87 -6.70 0.42
CA GLN A 688 1.05 -6.82 1.64
C GLN A 688 -0.45 -6.72 1.37
N GLY A 689 -1.28 -7.62 1.89
CA GLY A 689 -2.74 -7.55 1.77
C GLY A 689 -3.31 -6.26 2.36
N SER A 690 -2.79 -5.80 3.50
CA SER A 690 -2.94 -4.40 3.94
C SER A 690 -1.79 -3.92 4.83
N TRP A 691 -1.52 -2.61 4.75
CA TRP A 691 -0.63 -1.86 5.61
C TRP A 691 -1.38 -0.67 6.22
N VAL A 692 -1.39 -0.58 7.54
CA VAL A 692 -2.17 0.43 8.27
C VAL A 692 -1.28 1.11 9.31
N ARG A 693 -1.31 2.44 9.38
CA ARG A 693 -0.77 3.23 10.48
C ARG A 693 -1.79 4.24 10.99
N GLY A 694 -2.00 4.24 12.30
CA GLY A 694 -2.82 5.26 12.95
C GLY A 694 -3.18 4.89 14.38
N GLY A 695 -4.24 5.53 14.89
CA GLY A 695 -4.92 5.11 16.10
C GLY A 695 -5.93 4.00 15.85
N ASP A 696 -7.12 4.17 16.44
CA ASP A 696 -8.24 3.24 16.50
C ASP A 696 -8.73 2.79 15.10
N ILE A 697 -8.20 1.67 14.64
CA ILE A 697 -8.53 1.05 13.34
C ILE A 697 -8.74 -0.44 13.59
N PHE A 698 -9.96 -0.93 13.35
CA PHE A 698 -10.40 -2.27 13.74
C PHE A 698 -10.83 -3.07 12.51
N PHE A 699 -10.15 -4.21 12.27
CA PHE A 699 -10.52 -5.20 11.26
C PHE A 699 -11.45 -6.25 11.87
N LYS A 700 -12.55 -6.57 11.18
CA LYS A 700 -13.44 -7.67 11.59
C LYS A 700 -13.96 -8.45 10.37
N ASN A 701 -14.13 -9.76 10.54
CA ASN A 701 -14.69 -10.66 9.52
C ASN A 701 -13.87 -10.71 8.20
N SER A 702 -12.61 -10.29 8.23
CA SER A 702 -11.78 -10.07 7.03
C SER A 702 -10.99 -11.33 6.63
N GLY A 703 -10.60 -11.44 5.36
CA GLY A 703 -9.90 -12.60 4.80
C GLY A 703 -8.60 -12.24 4.06
N PHE A 704 -7.52 -12.95 4.37
CA PHE A 704 -6.19 -12.74 3.77
C PHE A 704 -5.63 -14.07 3.26
N ALA A 705 -5.42 -14.23 1.95
CA ALA A 705 -4.91 -15.48 1.36
C ALA A 705 -3.81 -15.24 0.31
N ASP A 706 -2.82 -16.12 0.19
CA ASP A 706 -1.78 -16.04 -0.86
C ASP A 706 -1.07 -14.68 -0.94
N ASN A 707 -0.84 -14.00 0.18
CA ASN A 707 -0.17 -12.69 0.22
C ASN A 707 1.27 -12.85 0.71
N GLY A 708 2.20 -12.01 0.22
CA GLY A 708 3.57 -11.96 0.78
C GLY A 708 3.55 -11.69 2.29
N ILE A 709 2.69 -10.75 2.69
CA ILE A 709 2.26 -10.52 4.06
C ILE A 709 0.73 -10.31 4.05
N GLY A 710 -0.05 -10.99 4.89
CA GLY A 710 -1.50 -10.79 4.95
C GLY A 710 -1.86 -9.38 5.45
N LEU A 711 -1.49 -9.08 6.69
CA LEU A 711 -1.78 -7.80 7.33
C LEU A 711 -0.59 -7.31 8.18
N THR A 712 -0.25 -6.03 8.05
CA THR A 712 0.56 -5.28 9.04
C THR A 712 -0.26 -4.11 9.55
N LEU A 713 -0.47 -4.06 10.86
CA LEU A 713 -0.97 -2.88 11.56
C LEU A 713 0.22 -2.22 12.28
N ALA A 714 0.20 -0.90 12.41
CA ALA A 714 1.20 -0.12 13.14
C ALA A 714 0.49 1.00 13.93
N SER A 715 0.88 1.19 15.19
CA SER A 715 0.45 2.36 15.96
C SER A 715 0.94 3.65 15.31
N ALA A 716 0.31 4.78 15.61
CA ALA A 716 0.78 6.11 15.21
C ALA A 716 2.20 6.42 15.73
N GLY A 717 2.69 5.68 16.73
CA GLY A 717 4.09 5.69 17.17
C GLY A 717 4.46 6.84 18.11
N GLU A 718 3.55 7.75 18.41
CA GLU A 718 3.75 8.87 19.34
C GLU A 718 3.71 8.43 20.83
N ILE A 719 4.34 7.30 21.19
CA ILE A 719 4.31 6.76 22.56
C ILE A 719 5.10 7.69 23.51
N PRO A 720 4.56 8.10 24.69
CA PRO A 720 3.28 7.72 25.30
C PRO A 720 2.16 8.76 25.14
N TYR A 721 2.28 9.68 24.17
CA TYR A 721 1.36 10.79 23.92
C TYR A 721 0.09 10.38 23.14
N ASP A 722 0.13 9.28 22.38
CA ASP A 722 -1.01 8.68 21.67
C ASP A 722 -1.99 7.99 22.65
N LYS A 723 -2.65 8.79 23.51
CA LYS A 723 -3.51 8.33 24.61
C LYS A 723 -4.75 7.57 24.11
N GLY A 724 -5.08 6.47 24.79
CA GLY A 724 -6.21 5.58 24.49
C GLY A 724 -6.08 4.71 23.23
N SER A 725 -5.03 4.90 22.44
CA SER A 725 -4.88 4.38 21.08
C SER A 725 -4.57 2.89 21.03
N HIS A 726 -5.35 2.11 20.30
CA HIS A 726 -5.07 0.69 20.02
C HIS A 726 -5.65 0.23 18.68
N GLN A 727 -5.21 -0.93 18.21
CA GLN A 727 -5.70 -1.54 16.96
C GLN A 727 -6.21 -2.95 17.20
N GLU A 728 -7.18 -3.40 16.39
CA GLU A 728 -7.85 -4.68 16.60
C GLU A 728 -8.00 -5.49 15.32
N ILE A 729 -7.92 -6.82 15.47
CA ILE A 729 -8.34 -7.80 14.47
C ILE A 729 -9.24 -8.81 15.17
N ARG A 730 -10.50 -8.93 14.73
CA ARG A 730 -11.48 -9.88 15.28
C ARG A 730 -12.01 -10.81 14.21
N ASN A 731 -12.24 -12.08 14.56
CA ASN A 731 -12.97 -13.07 13.74
C ASN A 731 -12.52 -13.15 12.27
N SER A 732 -11.23 -12.93 12.00
CA SER A 732 -10.67 -12.82 10.65
C SER A 732 -9.82 -14.04 10.30
N ILE A 733 -9.65 -14.34 9.01
CA ILE A 733 -8.96 -15.54 8.53
C ILE A 733 -7.72 -15.21 7.69
N PHE A 734 -6.67 -15.99 7.92
CA PHE A 734 -5.37 -15.91 7.27
C PHE A 734 -5.01 -17.28 6.68
N VAL A 735 -4.67 -17.32 5.40
CA VAL A 735 -4.32 -18.53 4.65
C VAL A 735 -2.94 -18.32 4.02
N GLY A 736 -1.96 -19.15 4.37
CA GLY A 736 -0.60 -19.05 3.82
C GLY A 736 -0.56 -19.42 2.34
N GLU A 737 -1.08 -20.60 2.01
CA GLU A 737 -1.14 -21.14 0.65
C GLU A 737 -2.51 -21.77 0.36
N SER A 738 -3.34 -21.11 -0.45
CA SER A 738 -4.67 -21.56 -0.89
C SER A 738 -4.59 -22.59 -2.03
N ARG A 739 -5.73 -23.17 -2.44
CA ARG A 739 -5.86 -23.99 -3.67
C ARG A 739 -5.72 -23.22 -4.99
N ASN A 740 -5.57 -21.89 -4.98
CA ASN A 740 -5.34 -21.08 -6.18
C ASN A 740 -3.84 -21.10 -6.57
N HIS A 741 -3.47 -22.04 -7.44
CA HIS A 741 -2.09 -22.21 -7.89
C HIS A 741 -1.62 -21.16 -8.92
N GLY A 742 -2.53 -20.39 -9.55
CA GLY A 742 -2.17 -19.39 -10.56
C GLY A 742 -1.66 -19.97 -11.88
N ASN A 743 -0.83 -19.20 -12.61
CA ASN A 743 -0.27 -19.60 -13.92
C ASN A 743 1.24 -19.43 -14.00
N LYS A 744 1.88 -20.28 -14.80
CA LYS A 744 3.31 -20.24 -15.09
C LYS A 744 3.66 -19.06 -16.01
N GLY A 745 3.69 -17.86 -15.43
CA GLY A 745 4.06 -16.64 -16.13
C GLY A 745 5.54 -16.58 -16.56
N PRO A 746 5.91 -15.57 -17.38
CA PRO A 746 7.28 -15.37 -17.81
C PRO A 746 8.17 -14.90 -16.64
N ALA A 747 9.36 -15.51 -16.54
CA ALA A 747 10.42 -15.01 -15.68
C ALA A 747 10.89 -13.61 -16.16
N PRO A 748 11.30 -12.69 -15.26
CA PRO A 748 11.54 -12.89 -13.83
C PRO A 748 10.40 -12.46 -12.90
N HIS A 749 9.22 -12.08 -13.42
CA HIS A 749 8.22 -11.34 -12.62
C HIS A 749 7.31 -12.23 -11.77
N THR A 750 7.10 -13.49 -12.17
CA THR A 750 6.36 -14.53 -11.45
C THR A 750 7.28 -15.57 -10.83
N TRP A 751 7.12 -15.87 -9.54
CA TRP A 751 7.93 -16.88 -8.82
C TRP A 751 7.27 -18.26 -8.88
N TRP A 752 7.45 -18.97 -9.99
CA TRP A 752 6.94 -20.34 -10.17
C TRP A 752 7.75 -21.36 -9.34
N GLY A 753 7.09 -22.13 -8.48
CA GLY A 753 7.73 -23.10 -7.60
C GLY A 753 6.73 -24.01 -6.88
N PRO A 754 7.17 -25.13 -6.26
CA PRO A 754 6.27 -26.01 -5.52
C PRO A 754 5.66 -25.28 -4.31
N GLY A 755 4.40 -25.58 -4.02
CA GLY A 755 3.74 -25.26 -2.76
C GLY A 755 4.03 -26.30 -1.66
N TYR A 756 3.34 -26.18 -0.53
CA TYR A 756 3.47 -27.15 0.58
C TYR A 756 3.00 -28.57 0.24
N ASP A 757 2.07 -28.69 -0.71
CA ASP A 757 1.50 -29.93 -1.25
C ASP A 757 2.36 -30.54 -2.38
N GLY A 758 3.45 -29.87 -2.76
CA GLY A 758 4.31 -30.25 -3.90
C GLY A 758 3.75 -29.86 -5.28
N ILE A 759 2.57 -29.25 -5.36
CA ILE A 759 2.00 -28.78 -6.62
C ILE A 759 2.70 -27.47 -7.03
N MET A 760 3.03 -27.35 -8.32
CA MET A 760 3.67 -26.14 -8.84
C MET A 760 2.68 -24.99 -8.91
N ARG A 761 3.03 -23.85 -8.29
CA ARG A 761 2.20 -22.65 -8.20
C ARG A 761 3.00 -21.36 -8.39
N THR A 762 2.30 -20.28 -8.65
CA THR A 762 2.83 -18.92 -8.53
C THR A 762 2.87 -18.52 -7.06
N HIS A 763 3.98 -17.90 -6.66
CA HIS A 763 4.21 -17.36 -5.33
C HIS A 763 4.38 -15.83 -5.37
N PRO A 764 4.09 -15.11 -4.26
CA PRO A 764 4.21 -13.66 -4.22
C PRO A 764 5.68 -13.25 -4.30
N GLU A 765 6.53 -13.87 -3.49
CA GLU A 765 7.90 -13.41 -3.24
C GLU A 765 8.93 -14.53 -3.49
N PRO A 766 10.22 -14.19 -3.69
CA PRO A 766 11.24 -15.18 -4.02
C PRO A 766 11.42 -16.25 -2.93
N PRO A 767 12.14 -17.34 -3.24
CA PRO A 767 12.62 -18.28 -2.23
C PRO A 767 13.25 -17.58 -1.02
N HIS A 768 13.07 -18.18 0.15
CA HIS A 768 13.51 -17.68 1.46
C HIS A 768 12.85 -16.38 1.96
N TYR A 769 11.94 -15.74 1.21
CA TYR A 769 11.07 -14.71 1.78
C TYR A 769 10.13 -15.33 2.82
N PRO A 770 10.02 -14.77 4.05
CA PRO A 770 9.13 -15.29 5.09
C PRO A 770 7.66 -14.86 4.84
N LEU A 771 6.87 -15.72 4.18
CA LEU A 771 5.43 -15.45 3.98
C LEU A 771 4.73 -15.34 5.33
N THR A 772 4.09 -14.20 5.60
CA THR A 772 3.64 -13.85 6.96
C THR A 772 2.13 -13.59 7.00
N GLY A 773 1.35 -14.37 7.76
CA GLY A 773 -0.09 -14.16 7.88
C GLY A 773 -0.41 -12.80 8.51
N TYR A 774 0.00 -12.62 9.76
CA TYR A 774 -0.06 -11.35 10.47
C TYR A 774 1.33 -10.90 10.93
N ARG A 775 1.68 -9.63 10.69
CA ARG A 775 2.97 -9.05 11.09
C ARG A 775 2.77 -7.95 12.13
N ILE A 776 3.32 -8.19 13.33
CA ILE A 776 3.29 -7.27 14.46
C ILE A 776 4.31 -6.14 14.22
N TYR A 777 3.88 -4.90 14.40
CA TYR A 777 4.72 -3.70 14.37
C TYR A 777 4.30 -2.78 15.53
N ASP A 778 5.17 -2.68 16.54
CA ASP A 778 5.08 -1.84 17.75
C ASP A 778 3.92 -2.16 18.70
N GLY A 779 2.71 -1.69 18.37
CA GLY A 779 1.47 -1.86 19.15
C GLY A 779 0.93 -0.59 19.85
N PRO A 780 -0.24 -0.67 20.53
CA PRO A 780 -0.82 -1.87 21.13
C PRO A 780 -1.92 -2.50 20.27
N MET A 781 -2.15 -3.80 20.47
CA MET A 781 -2.91 -4.64 19.53
C MET A 781 -3.75 -5.70 20.25
N LEU A 782 -4.96 -5.93 19.76
CA LEU A 782 -5.77 -7.10 20.09
C LEU A 782 -5.99 -7.98 18.84
N ILE A 783 -5.62 -9.25 18.93
CA ILE A 783 -5.89 -10.25 17.91
C ILE A 783 -6.75 -11.34 18.55
N GLU A 784 -8.04 -11.31 18.23
CA GLU A 784 -9.08 -12.12 18.88
C GLU A 784 -9.85 -13.00 17.88
N GLY A 785 -10.05 -14.28 18.22
CA GLY A 785 -10.95 -15.16 17.46
C GLY A 785 -10.51 -15.46 16.03
N CYS A 786 -9.29 -15.09 15.65
CA CYS A 786 -8.79 -15.20 14.29
C CYS A 786 -8.34 -16.63 13.98
N THR A 787 -8.39 -17.01 12.71
CA THR A 787 -8.04 -18.36 12.23
C THR A 787 -6.89 -18.29 11.25
N PHE A 788 -5.83 -19.07 11.49
CA PHE A 788 -4.64 -19.16 10.64
C PHE A 788 -4.53 -20.57 10.08
N ARG A 789 -4.34 -20.70 8.75
CA ARG A 789 -4.26 -22.00 8.06
C ARG A 789 -3.18 -22.04 6.99
N LYS A 790 -2.71 -23.25 6.67
CA LYS A 790 -1.78 -23.55 5.56
C LYS A 790 -0.49 -22.71 5.60
N PHE A 791 0.02 -22.37 6.79
CA PHE A 791 1.36 -21.77 6.97
C PHE A 791 2.41 -22.87 7.15
N ILE A 792 2.53 -23.75 6.16
CA ILE A 792 3.34 -24.97 6.18
C ILE A 792 4.67 -24.71 5.44
N PRO A 793 5.84 -24.81 6.09
CA PRO A 793 7.12 -24.45 5.49
C PRO A 793 7.65 -25.56 4.57
N THR A 794 8.30 -25.15 3.48
CA THR A 794 9.04 -26.07 2.60
C THR A 794 10.55 -25.93 2.79
N GLY A 795 11.35 -26.70 2.05
CA GLY A 795 12.81 -26.56 2.04
C GLY A 795 13.22 -25.11 1.72
N ASP A 796 12.68 -24.58 0.62
CA ASP A 796 13.03 -23.27 0.08
C ASP A 796 12.20 -22.11 0.66
N ARG A 797 10.95 -22.34 1.07
CA ARG A 797 10.06 -21.29 1.57
C ARG A 797 9.96 -21.31 3.09
N LYS A 798 10.10 -20.13 3.68
CA LYS A 798 9.81 -19.90 5.10
C LYS A 798 8.46 -19.19 5.19
N VAL A 799 7.66 -19.62 6.14
CA VAL A 799 6.29 -19.14 6.32
C VAL A 799 6.00 -19.10 7.81
N GLN A 800 5.11 -18.19 8.22
CA GLN A 800 4.77 -17.96 9.62
C GLN A 800 3.36 -17.35 9.70
N ALA A 801 2.47 -17.95 10.50
CA ALA A 801 1.13 -17.42 10.70
C ALA A 801 1.18 -16.05 11.40
N ILE A 802 2.06 -15.91 12.40
CA ILE A 802 2.39 -14.65 13.07
C ILE A 802 3.90 -14.40 12.95
N GLY A 803 4.29 -13.17 12.61
CA GLY A 803 5.68 -12.71 12.57
C GLY A 803 5.83 -11.27 13.06
N PHE A 804 7.06 -10.77 13.03
CA PHE A 804 7.40 -9.39 13.42
C PHE A 804 7.97 -8.61 12.24
N PHE A 805 7.96 -7.28 12.33
CA PHE A 805 8.67 -6.43 11.38
C PHE A 805 10.18 -6.77 11.37
N TYR A 806 10.71 -7.21 10.22
CA TYR A 806 11.96 -8.00 10.14
C TYR A 806 13.23 -7.30 10.66
N SER A 807 13.21 -5.97 10.75
CA SER A 807 14.28 -5.13 11.27
C SER A 807 13.64 -3.89 11.89
N ASN A 808 13.13 -4.00 13.11
CA ASN A 808 12.30 -2.97 13.75
C ASN A 808 13.12 -1.98 14.61
N PRO A 809 13.24 -0.70 14.22
CA PRO A 809 13.88 0.33 15.05
C PRO A 809 12.98 0.87 16.18
N PHE A 810 11.66 0.68 16.10
CA PHE A 810 10.68 1.12 17.08
C PHE A 810 10.42 0.03 18.12
N GLN A 811 10.09 0.40 19.37
CA GLN A 811 10.07 -0.54 20.49
C GLN A 811 8.68 -1.16 20.74
N MET A 812 8.65 -2.47 20.98
CA MET A 812 7.42 -3.25 21.13
C MET A 812 6.74 -3.03 22.49
N THR A 813 5.40 -3.06 22.55
CA THR A 813 4.65 -2.98 23.82
C THR A 813 4.14 -4.33 24.34
N PRO A 814 4.14 -4.59 25.66
CA PRO A 814 3.52 -5.80 26.23
C PRO A 814 2.00 -5.86 26.03
N LYS A 815 1.34 -4.75 25.65
CA LYS A 815 -0.08 -4.71 25.25
C LYS A 815 -0.33 -5.18 23.81
N ASN A 816 0.46 -6.13 23.32
CA ASN A 816 0.20 -6.90 22.11
C ASN A 816 -0.42 -8.25 22.54
N ILE A 817 -1.74 -8.36 22.45
CA ILE A 817 -2.55 -9.42 23.07
C ILE A 817 -3.12 -10.35 21.99
N PHE A 818 -2.89 -11.66 22.15
CA PHE A 818 -3.46 -12.70 21.29
C PHE A 818 -4.34 -13.62 22.14
N THR A 819 -5.60 -13.81 21.76
CA THR A 819 -6.57 -14.63 22.52
C THR A 819 -7.60 -15.28 21.60
N ASN A 820 -8.14 -16.45 21.99
CA ASN A 820 -9.18 -17.19 21.28
C ASN A 820 -8.82 -17.55 19.82
N ASN A 821 -7.52 -17.55 19.48
CA ASN A 821 -7.03 -17.74 18.12
C ASN A 821 -6.89 -19.23 17.77
N LYS A 822 -7.16 -19.55 16.50
CA LYS A 822 -7.17 -20.91 15.96
C LYS A 822 -6.06 -21.07 14.93
N PHE A 823 -5.38 -22.21 14.97
CA PHE A 823 -4.33 -22.61 14.05
C PHE A 823 -4.62 -24.06 13.66
N ASP A 824 -4.34 -24.46 12.41
CA ASP A 824 -4.21 -25.88 12.10
C ASP A 824 -2.93 -26.48 12.73
N ALA A 825 -2.79 -27.81 12.67
CA ALA A 825 -1.72 -28.54 13.35
C ALA A 825 -0.34 -28.38 12.67
N GLU A 826 -0.32 -28.03 11.39
CA GLU A 826 0.88 -28.02 10.54
C GLU A 826 1.45 -26.60 10.36
N SER A 827 0.66 -25.57 10.62
CA SER A 827 1.07 -24.17 10.54
C SER A 827 2.12 -23.77 11.58
N VAL A 828 3.19 -23.11 11.13
CA VAL A 828 4.15 -22.40 11.99
C VAL A 828 3.44 -21.20 12.63
N LYS A 829 2.87 -21.40 13.84
CA LYS A 829 2.02 -20.41 14.52
C LYS A 829 2.69 -19.04 14.72
N LEU A 830 3.98 -19.04 15.06
CA LEU A 830 4.77 -17.85 15.37
C LEU A 830 6.23 -18.10 14.97
N PHE A 831 6.93 -17.05 14.52
CA PHE A 831 8.39 -17.02 14.53
C PHE A 831 8.87 -15.59 14.87
N THR A 832 9.77 -15.46 15.84
CA THR A 832 10.26 -14.14 16.28
C THR A 832 11.30 -13.51 15.36
N GLY A 833 11.74 -14.22 14.31
CA GLY A 833 12.96 -13.88 13.59
C GLY A 833 14.22 -14.41 14.27
N MET A 834 15.34 -14.39 13.55
CA MET A 834 16.66 -14.77 14.06
C MET A 834 17.79 -13.95 13.41
N LYS A 835 18.91 -13.80 14.13
CA LYS A 835 20.08 -13.07 13.65
C LYS A 835 20.73 -13.73 12.43
N ASN A 836 21.08 -12.91 11.45
CA ASN A 836 21.68 -13.26 10.16
C ASN A 836 20.82 -14.16 9.24
N ALA A 837 19.54 -14.38 9.54
CA ALA A 837 18.63 -14.99 8.57
C ALA A 837 18.31 -14.02 7.41
N PRO A 838 17.93 -14.54 6.22
CA PRO A 838 17.36 -13.74 5.14
C PRO A 838 16.26 -12.81 5.64
N PHE A 839 16.22 -11.58 5.11
CA PHE A 839 15.30 -10.49 5.47
C PHE A 839 15.40 -9.94 6.91
N TYR A 840 15.80 -10.76 7.91
CA TYR A 840 15.95 -10.36 9.31
C TYR A 840 17.27 -9.64 9.64
N GLY A 841 18.29 -9.73 8.77
CA GLY A 841 19.52 -8.95 8.89
C GLY A 841 20.24 -9.17 10.23
N LYS A 842 20.60 -8.10 10.94
CA LYS A 842 21.33 -8.20 12.23
C LYS A 842 20.45 -8.58 13.43
N HIS A 843 19.12 -8.41 13.34
CA HIS A 843 18.16 -8.67 14.42
C HIS A 843 18.58 -8.07 15.79
N ASP A 844 18.97 -6.78 15.77
CA ASP A 844 19.69 -6.04 16.82
C ASP A 844 19.22 -4.56 16.98
N ASN A 845 18.14 -4.18 16.30
CA ASN A 845 17.47 -2.91 16.58
C ASN A 845 16.63 -2.98 17.87
N ASP A 846 16.09 -1.85 18.30
CA ASP A 846 15.46 -1.77 19.62
C ASP A 846 14.14 -2.56 19.67
N GLY A 847 13.38 -2.62 18.59
CA GLY A 847 12.23 -3.51 18.44
C GLY A 847 12.62 -4.98 18.43
N ASP A 848 13.65 -5.32 17.64
CA ASP A 848 14.24 -6.67 17.54
C ASP A 848 14.71 -7.24 18.91
N LYS A 849 14.94 -6.36 19.89
CA LYS A 849 15.35 -6.67 21.28
C LYS A 849 14.20 -6.68 22.28
N THR A 850 13.13 -5.94 21.99
CA THR A 850 11.99 -5.73 22.89
C THR A 850 10.78 -6.63 22.57
N ILE A 851 10.87 -7.49 21.54
CA ILE A 851 9.89 -8.52 21.17
C ILE A 851 9.19 -9.13 22.40
N VAL A 852 7.87 -8.90 22.44
CA VAL A 852 6.96 -9.31 23.50
C VAL A 852 5.55 -9.51 22.93
N ILE A 853 4.87 -10.58 23.35
CA ILE A 853 3.44 -10.88 23.13
C ILE A 853 2.85 -11.36 24.45
N THR A 854 1.64 -10.91 24.79
CA THR A 854 0.84 -11.47 25.90
C THR A 854 -0.18 -12.48 25.37
N ASP A 855 -0.20 -13.68 25.95
CA ASP A 855 -1.07 -14.81 25.62
C ASP A 855 -1.81 -15.24 26.92
N PRO A 856 -2.96 -14.61 27.24
CA PRO A 856 -3.62 -14.79 28.53
C PRO A 856 -4.34 -16.14 28.64
N ASP A 857 -4.83 -16.71 27.54
CA ASP A 857 -5.57 -17.98 27.53
C ASP A 857 -4.74 -19.21 27.15
N GLY A 858 -3.54 -19.00 26.58
CA GLY A 858 -2.64 -20.06 26.15
C GLY A 858 -2.90 -20.55 24.72
N THR A 859 -3.70 -19.86 23.90
CA THR A 859 -4.00 -20.29 22.52
C THR A 859 -2.77 -20.29 21.61
N LEU A 860 -1.79 -19.43 21.89
CA LEU A 860 -0.53 -19.37 21.13
C LEU A 860 0.55 -20.31 21.71
N SER A 861 0.68 -20.37 23.04
CA SER A 861 1.80 -21.00 23.75
C SER A 861 1.51 -22.31 24.47
N GLY A 862 0.24 -22.61 24.78
CA GLY A 862 -0.19 -23.69 25.68
C GLY A 862 -0.18 -23.33 27.18
N TYR A 863 0.22 -22.11 27.55
CA TYR A 863 0.31 -21.66 28.94
C TYR A 863 -0.56 -20.42 29.18
N LYS A 864 -1.37 -20.47 30.25
CA LYS A 864 -2.23 -19.34 30.65
C LYS A 864 -1.43 -18.24 31.34
N ASP A 865 -1.96 -17.03 31.26
CA ASP A 865 -1.37 -15.81 31.84
C ASP A 865 0.11 -15.64 31.48
N SER A 866 0.45 -15.97 30.23
CA SER A 866 1.85 -16.08 29.78
C SER A 866 2.26 -14.93 28.85
N THR A 867 3.57 -14.73 28.75
CA THR A 867 4.19 -13.75 27.86
C THR A 867 5.28 -14.44 27.03
N LEU A 868 5.23 -14.28 25.72
CA LEU A 868 6.25 -14.78 24.80
C LEU A 868 7.28 -13.68 24.53
N VAL A 869 8.56 -13.97 24.74
CA VAL A 869 9.68 -13.05 24.53
C VAL A 869 10.82 -13.70 23.77
N LYS A 870 11.70 -12.89 23.18
CA LYS A 870 12.92 -13.36 22.53
C LYS A 870 13.87 -14.04 23.56
N PRO A 871 14.56 -15.16 23.23
CA PRO A 871 15.29 -15.97 24.21
C PRO A 871 16.47 -15.27 24.91
N ASP A 872 16.98 -14.19 24.30
CA ASP A 872 18.05 -13.32 24.78
C ASP A 872 17.54 -12.09 25.57
N ASN A 873 16.23 -11.91 25.77
CA ASN A 873 15.66 -10.85 26.59
C ASN A 873 15.72 -11.19 28.09
N TYR A 874 16.92 -11.05 28.66
CA TYR A 874 17.18 -11.26 30.10
C TYR A 874 16.53 -10.25 31.05
N LEU A 875 15.89 -9.19 30.52
CA LEU A 875 15.13 -8.25 31.37
C LEU A 875 13.77 -8.83 31.79
N VAL A 876 13.19 -9.73 30.98
CA VAL A 876 11.93 -10.44 31.25
C VAL A 876 12.17 -11.88 31.74
N HIS A 877 13.05 -12.62 31.07
CA HIS A 877 13.36 -14.05 31.34
C HIS A 877 13.56 -14.42 32.82
N HIS A 878 13.14 -15.61 33.23
CA HIS A 878 13.41 -16.25 34.53
C HIS A 878 13.61 -17.75 34.34
N GLU A 879 14.15 -18.46 35.34
CA GLU A 879 14.56 -19.87 35.20
C GLU A 879 13.36 -20.85 35.04
N GLY A 880 12.12 -20.37 35.15
CA GLY A 880 10.91 -21.15 34.87
C GLY A 880 10.37 -21.02 33.44
N CYS A 881 10.86 -20.07 32.63
CA CYS A 881 10.39 -19.88 31.26
C CYS A 881 10.68 -21.11 30.39
N GLN A 882 9.70 -21.54 29.60
CA GLN A 882 9.84 -22.67 28.68
C GLN A 882 10.37 -22.20 27.33
N ILE A 883 11.34 -22.92 26.76
CA ILE A 883 11.88 -22.62 25.42
C ILE A 883 10.96 -23.27 24.37
N ASN A 884 10.45 -22.46 23.44
CA ASN A 884 9.82 -22.96 22.22
C ASN A 884 10.78 -22.72 21.04
N GLN A 885 11.45 -23.79 20.60
CA GLN A 885 12.44 -23.73 19.53
C GLN A 885 11.83 -23.37 18.17
N LEU A 886 10.61 -23.86 17.87
CA LEU A 886 9.91 -23.57 16.62
C LEU A 886 9.60 -22.07 16.47
N PHE A 887 9.22 -21.42 17.57
CA PHE A 887 8.96 -19.98 17.59
C PHE A 887 10.23 -19.13 17.65
N ASN A 888 11.39 -19.75 17.93
CA ASN A 888 12.60 -19.10 18.45
C ASN A 888 12.31 -18.19 19.66
N ALA A 889 11.45 -18.64 20.59
CA ALA A 889 10.94 -17.83 21.70
C ALA A 889 11.05 -18.52 23.06
N LYS A 890 10.90 -17.74 24.13
CA LYS A 890 10.64 -18.24 25.48
C LYS A 890 9.24 -17.82 25.94
N VAL A 891 8.50 -18.76 26.50
CA VAL A 891 7.21 -18.54 27.14
C VAL A 891 7.45 -18.39 28.64
N CYS A 892 7.15 -17.22 29.19
CA CYS A 892 7.38 -16.86 30.58
C CYS A 892 6.04 -16.57 31.30
N SER A 893 6.02 -16.77 32.62
CA SER A 893 4.95 -16.33 33.52
C SER A 893 5.34 -15.05 34.27
N GLY A 894 4.37 -14.41 34.92
CA GLY A 894 4.58 -13.19 35.71
C GLY A 894 4.21 -11.91 34.96
N LYS A 895 4.17 -10.78 35.67
CA LYS A 895 3.74 -9.50 35.11
C LYS A 895 4.89 -8.78 34.40
N VAL A 896 4.62 -8.27 33.21
CA VAL A 896 5.55 -7.49 32.40
C VAL A 896 5.07 -6.05 32.29
N VAL A 897 5.99 -5.10 32.53
CA VAL A 897 5.77 -3.65 32.55
C VAL A 897 6.79 -2.95 31.62
N GLN A 898 6.62 -1.66 31.34
CA GLN A 898 7.42 -0.95 30.34
C GLN A 898 8.04 0.33 30.90
N LEU A 899 9.37 0.45 30.86
CA LEU A 899 10.09 1.61 31.37
C LEU A 899 10.56 2.49 30.21
N TYR A 900 10.06 3.73 30.15
CA TYR A 900 10.50 4.74 29.21
C TYR A 900 11.60 5.58 29.86
N VAL A 901 12.81 5.52 29.31
CA VAL A 901 14.02 6.19 29.80
C VAL A 901 14.42 7.28 28.82
N TYR A 902 14.57 8.50 29.32
CA TYR A 902 14.97 9.65 28.52
C TYR A 902 16.11 10.42 29.19
N GLY A 903 17.22 10.59 28.48
CA GLY A 903 18.40 11.33 28.98
C GLY A 903 18.57 12.67 28.27
N ARG A 904 18.89 13.73 29.03
CA ARG A 904 19.35 15.03 28.52
C ARG A 904 20.75 15.34 29.05
N GLN A 905 21.49 16.12 28.25
CA GLN A 905 22.81 16.68 28.61
C GLN A 905 23.86 15.59 28.98
N PRO A 906 24.40 14.85 28.00
CA PRO A 906 24.17 14.98 26.55
C PRO A 906 22.91 14.21 26.08
N TYR A 907 22.51 14.47 24.84
CA TYR A 907 21.48 13.70 24.13
C TYR A 907 22.14 12.56 23.33
N HIS A 908 21.32 11.65 22.79
CA HIS A 908 21.74 10.58 21.85
C HIS A 908 22.72 9.53 22.41
N LEU A 909 22.84 9.40 23.73
CA LEU A 909 23.55 8.29 24.37
C LEU A 909 22.73 7.00 24.27
N HIS A 910 23.38 5.87 24.03
CA HIS A 910 22.73 4.55 24.14
C HIS A 910 22.51 4.20 25.62
N ALA A 911 21.28 3.84 25.99
CA ALA A 911 20.96 3.29 27.30
C ALA A 911 21.27 1.78 27.37
N THR A 912 21.93 1.34 28.44
CA THR A 912 22.09 -0.08 28.76
C THR A 912 21.47 -0.39 30.11
N LEU A 913 20.50 -1.30 30.12
CA LEU A 913 19.86 -1.79 31.33
C LEU A 913 20.27 -3.25 31.58
N VAL A 914 20.44 -3.59 32.84
CA VAL A 914 20.83 -4.93 33.31
C VAL A 914 19.95 -5.29 34.50
N ARG A 915 19.61 -6.57 34.68
CA ARG A 915 18.83 -7.05 35.83
C ARG A 915 19.75 -7.69 36.87
N ASP A 916 19.52 -7.42 38.15
CA ASP A 916 20.48 -7.74 39.22
C ASP A 916 20.69 -9.26 39.44
N ASP A 917 19.77 -10.11 38.97
CA ASP A 917 19.86 -11.58 38.96
C ASP A 917 20.51 -12.16 37.68
N TYR A 918 20.75 -11.33 36.66
CA TYR A 918 21.47 -11.68 35.42
C TYR A 918 22.53 -10.61 35.04
N PRO A 919 23.48 -10.27 35.93
CA PRO A 919 24.41 -9.13 35.75
C PRO A 919 25.29 -9.21 34.49
N ASN A 920 25.53 -10.42 33.98
CA ASN A 920 26.32 -10.69 32.79
C ASN A 920 25.54 -10.57 31.47
N ASN A 921 24.23 -10.28 31.51
CA ASN A 921 23.36 -10.21 30.34
C ASN A 921 22.73 -8.81 30.18
N PRO A 922 23.52 -7.78 29.81
CA PRO A 922 23.01 -6.44 29.56
C PRO A 922 22.17 -6.37 28.27
N GLN A 923 21.13 -5.53 28.25
CA GLN A 923 20.44 -5.13 27.02
C GLN A 923 20.71 -3.65 26.73
N THR A 924 21.32 -3.38 25.57
CA THR A 924 21.58 -2.01 25.08
C THR A 924 20.61 -1.64 23.98
N LEU A 925 19.89 -0.53 24.18
CA LEU A 925 19.02 0.12 23.22
C LEU A 925 19.71 1.37 22.68
N LYS A 926 19.52 1.68 21.39
CA LYS A 926 20.09 2.87 20.73
C LYS A 926 19.25 4.13 21.00
N GLY A 927 17.95 3.92 21.21
CA GLY A 927 16.95 4.96 21.39
C GLY A 927 16.51 5.61 20.08
N ILE A 928 15.25 6.03 20.04
CA ILE A 928 14.74 6.90 18.96
C ILE A 928 14.92 8.35 19.42
N GLY A 929 15.87 9.05 18.80
CA GLY A 929 16.33 10.35 19.26
C GLY A 929 17.09 10.23 20.57
N SER A 930 16.39 10.23 21.70
CA SER A 930 16.95 9.90 23.02
C SER A 930 15.95 9.12 23.91
N ASN A 931 14.85 8.66 23.30
CA ASN A 931 13.79 7.87 23.94
C ASN A 931 14.17 6.39 23.88
N HIS A 932 14.30 5.73 25.03
CA HIS A 932 14.57 4.30 25.13
C HIS A 932 13.39 3.65 25.87
N MET A 933 12.87 2.53 25.36
CA MET A 933 11.70 1.89 25.96
C MET A 933 11.98 0.41 26.21
N PHE A 934 12.24 0.06 27.47
CA PHE A 934 12.59 -1.30 27.90
C PHE A 934 11.35 -2.06 28.35
N VAL A 935 11.29 -3.36 28.04
CA VAL A 935 10.25 -4.30 28.48
C VAL A 935 10.80 -5.14 29.63
N LEU A 936 10.15 -5.09 30.79
CA LEU A 936 10.70 -5.50 32.09
C LEU A 936 9.76 -6.42 32.87
N HIS A 937 10.31 -7.31 33.70
CA HIS A 937 9.54 -8.07 34.68
C HIS A 937 9.27 -7.21 35.93
N GLU A 938 8.02 -7.20 36.41
CA GLU A 938 7.59 -6.47 37.62
C GLU A 938 8.31 -7.00 38.89
N ARG A 939 8.45 -6.16 39.92
CA ARG A 939 9.15 -6.43 41.21
C ARG A 939 10.65 -6.76 41.11
N LYS A 940 11.25 -6.75 39.92
CA LYS A 940 12.69 -6.92 39.76
C LYS A 940 13.46 -5.61 40.00
N SER A 941 14.77 -5.75 40.16
CA SER A 941 15.72 -4.67 40.40
C SER A 941 16.73 -4.64 39.26
N TYR A 942 17.05 -3.42 38.80
CA TYR A 942 17.80 -3.17 37.59
C TYR A 942 18.89 -2.11 37.80
N THR A 943 19.99 -2.25 37.07
CA THR A 943 21.07 -1.26 36.99
C THR A 943 21.09 -0.62 35.59
N LEU A 944 21.00 0.71 35.53
CA LEU A 944 21.02 1.55 34.32
C LEU A 944 22.34 2.30 34.20
N TYR A 945 22.98 2.19 33.04
CA TYR A 945 24.14 2.97 32.65
C TYR A 945 24.10 3.36 31.17
N TRP A 946 25.06 4.18 30.75
CA TRP A 946 25.09 4.80 29.43
C TRP A 946 26.41 4.54 28.70
N SER A 947 26.43 4.69 27.37
CA SER A 947 27.60 4.44 26.52
C SER A 947 28.81 5.34 26.79
N GLU A 948 28.62 6.50 27.42
CA GLU A 948 29.69 7.46 27.74
C GLU A 948 29.55 7.94 29.19
N ARG A 949 29.57 9.26 29.45
CA ARG A 949 29.20 9.84 30.76
C ARG A 949 27.69 9.75 30.99
N ALA A 950 27.26 9.71 32.25
CA ALA A 950 25.84 9.76 32.58
C ALA A 950 25.19 11.09 32.15
N PRO A 951 23.89 11.11 31.76
CA PRO A 951 23.13 12.34 31.55
C PRO A 951 23.01 13.14 32.85
N GLN A 952 23.08 14.47 32.75
CA GLN A 952 22.87 15.38 33.88
C GLN A 952 21.39 15.52 34.25
N GLU A 953 20.48 15.12 33.36
CA GLU A 953 19.05 14.98 33.65
C GLU A 953 18.53 13.66 33.03
N VAL A 954 17.83 12.85 33.84
CA VAL A 954 17.17 11.60 33.41
C VAL A 954 15.70 11.63 33.82
N GLU A 955 14.82 11.27 32.90
CA GLU A 955 13.41 10.98 33.16
C GLU A 955 13.13 9.48 32.99
N LEU A 956 12.49 8.89 34.00
CA LEU A 956 12.03 7.51 34.04
C LEU A 956 10.49 7.49 34.12
N LYS A 957 9.78 7.23 33.01
CA LYS A 957 8.30 7.15 33.00
C LYS A 957 7.82 5.71 33.17
N ALA A 958 6.82 5.51 34.03
CA ALA A 958 6.13 4.25 34.21
C ALA A 958 5.06 4.09 33.13
N ILE A 959 5.33 3.26 32.12
CA ILE A 959 4.45 3.03 30.96
C ILE A 959 3.87 1.61 31.02
N ASN A 960 2.57 1.45 30.77
CA ASN A 960 1.87 0.17 30.92
C ASN A 960 1.99 -0.46 32.34
N PHE A 961 2.28 0.34 33.36
CA PHE A 961 2.17 -0.07 34.77
C PHE A 961 0.72 0.03 35.21
N GLU A 962 0.17 -1.03 35.82
CA GLU A 962 -1.08 -0.92 36.59
C GLU A 962 -0.78 -0.38 38.01
N ARG A 963 -1.79 0.11 38.74
CA ARG A 963 -1.59 0.65 40.09
C ARG A 963 -0.89 -0.36 41.03
N GLY A 964 0.05 0.12 41.84
CA GLY A 964 0.86 -0.71 42.74
C GLY A 964 1.96 -1.53 42.04
N ASN A 965 2.03 -1.53 40.71
CA ASN A 965 3.14 -2.15 39.98
C ASN A 965 4.42 -1.36 40.29
N ASN A 966 5.52 -2.06 40.53
CA ASN A 966 6.80 -1.39 40.82
C ASN A 966 8.02 -2.15 40.34
N ILE A 967 9.10 -1.39 40.09
CA ILE A 967 10.46 -1.88 39.84
C ILE A 967 11.45 -0.99 40.61
N ARG A 968 12.64 -1.52 40.88
CA ARG A 968 13.75 -0.73 41.43
C ARG A 968 14.79 -0.47 40.35
N VAL A 969 15.26 0.76 40.23
CA VAL A 969 16.28 1.16 39.25
C VAL A 969 17.42 1.86 39.99
N GLY A 970 18.63 1.30 39.90
CA GLY A 970 19.89 1.95 40.26
C GLY A 970 20.51 2.62 39.04
N LEU A 971 20.76 3.93 39.08
CA LEU A 971 21.41 4.68 38.01
C LEU A 971 22.87 4.93 38.37
N CYS A 972 23.79 4.57 37.47
CA CYS A 972 25.22 4.75 37.70
C CYS A 972 25.67 6.22 37.52
N TYR A 973 26.35 6.75 38.55
CA TYR A 973 26.92 8.09 38.60
C TYR A 973 28.30 8.07 39.33
N PRO A 974 29.16 9.09 39.15
CA PRO A 974 30.44 9.16 39.87
C PRO A 974 30.28 9.54 41.36
N SER A 975 31.35 9.32 42.14
CA SER A 975 31.47 9.84 43.51
C SER A 975 31.29 11.37 43.56
N GLY A 976 30.79 11.90 44.67
CA GLY A 976 30.53 13.32 44.87
C GLY A 976 29.32 13.88 44.10
N THR A 977 28.57 13.04 43.39
CA THR A 977 27.36 13.48 42.67
C THR A 977 26.29 13.94 43.65
N LYS A 978 25.75 15.14 43.44
CA LYS A 978 24.59 15.67 44.14
C LYS A 978 23.35 15.52 43.27
N PHE A 979 22.24 15.10 43.87
CA PHE A 979 20.98 14.83 43.18
C PHE A 979 19.86 15.76 43.64
N ASP A 980 18.97 16.09 42.70
CA ASP A 980 17.64 16.59 42.99
C ASP A 980 16.62 15.68 42.27
N VAL A 981 15.78 14.99 43.03
CA VAL A 981 14.94 13.89 42.52
C VAL A 981 13.47 14.20 42.75
N HIS A 982 12.67 14.10 41.70
CA HIS A 982 11.27 14.52 41.69
C HIS A 982 10.34 13.48 41.07
N TYR A 983 9.28 13.09 41.78
CA TYR A 983 8.13 12.36 41.23
C TYR A 983 7.20 13.36 40.56
N ARG A 984 6.75 13.05 39.36
CA ARG A 984 5.95 13.94 38.52
C ARG A 984 4.76 13.17 37.96
N VAL A 985 3.61 13.85 37.89
CA VAL A 985 2.49 13.40 37.07
C VAL A 985 2.15 14.52 36.09
N GLN A 986 2.13 14.18 34.80
CA GLN A 986 1.93 15.14 33.71
C GLN A 986 0.92 14.58 32.70
N ASP A 987 -0.05 15.41 32.32
CA ASP A 987 -1.12 15.07 31.38
C ASP A 987 -1.09 16.10 30.24
N GLY A 988 -0.68 15.65 29.05
CA GLY A 988 -0.29 16.53 27.94
C GLY A 988 0.82 17.51 28.33
N GLY A 989 0.60 18.81 28.08
CA GLY A 989 1.50 19.89 28.50
C GLY A 989 1.37 20.30 29.98
N TYR A 990 0.34 19.82 30.70
CA TYR A 990 0.01 20.31 32.03
C TYR A 990 0.57 19.40 33.14
N ARG A 991 1.39 19.98 34.03
CA ARG A 991 1.95 19.29 35.18
C ARG A 991 0.96 19.30 36.35
N ARG A 992 0.48 18.12 36.75
CA ARG A 992 -0.49 17.98 37.85
C ARG A 992 0.17 17.75 39.22
N VAL A 993 1.33 17.09 39.28
CA VAL A 993 2.05 16.76 40.53
C VAL A 993 3.56 16.98 40.39
N ASN A 994 4.22 17.37 41.48
CA ASN A 994 5.69 17.44 41.60
C ASN A 994 6.16 17.13 43.05
N GLU A 995 6.13 15.85 43.42
CA GLU A 995 6.77 15.28 44.62
C GLU A 995 8.28 15.49 44.67
N ARG A 996 8.88 16.15 45.66
CA ARG A 996 10.35 16.07 45.87
C ARG A 996 10.68 14.86 46.75
N LEU A 997 11.43 13.89 46.20
CA LEU A 997 11.79 12.67 46.93
C LEU A 997 12.81 12.96 48.03
N GLN A 998 12.71 12.23 49.14
CA GLN A 998 13.64 12.35 50.26
C GLN A 998 14.78 11.34 50.16
N GLN A 999 15.98 11.73 50.62
CA GLN A 999 17.09 10.79 50.71
C GLN A 999 16.91 9.87 51.93
N VAL A 1000 17.11 8.57 51.73
CA VAL A 1000 17.17 7.57 52.82
C VAL A 1000 18.55 6.92 52.88
N ASN A 1001 18.81 6.19 53.98
CA ASN A 1001 20.15 5.71 54.33
C ASN A 1001 20.45 4.28 53.84
N SER A 1002 19.45 3.51 53.42
CA SER A 1002 19.65 2.15 52.91
C SER A 1002 18.71 1.78 51.76
N ILE A 1003 19.10 0.75 51.00
CA ILE A 1003 18.26 0.16 49.95
C ILE A 1003 17.00 -0.54 50.49
N ASN A 1004 17.03 -0.99 51.75
CA ASN A 1004 15.86 -1.59 52.41
C ASN A 1004 14.76 -0.55 52.66
N ASP A 1005 15.14 0.71 52.87
CA ASP A 1005 14.18 1.82 53.03
C ASP A 1005 13.52 2.19 51.69
N ILE A 1006 14.21 1.96 50.56
CA ILE A 1006 13.63 2.07 49.22
C ILE A 1006 12.62 0.95 48.95
N ASP A 1007 12.96 -0.29 49.31
CA ASP A 1007 12.06 -1.44 49.12
C ASP A 1007 10.77 -1.29 49.94
N ARG A 1008 10.87 -0.74 51.17
CA ARG A 1008 9.74 -0.41 52.05
C ARG A 1008 8.93 0.83 51.63
N ALA A 1009 9.54 1.77 50.91
CA ALA A 1009 8.90 3.03 50.52
C ALA A 1009 7.88 2.87 49.38
N ASN A 1010 6.96 3.83 49.25
CA ASN A 1010 5.92 3.86 48.21
C ASN A 1010 6.35 4.70 46.97
N GLY A 1011 7.65 4.73 46.66
CA GLY A 1011 8.18 5.54 45.55
C GLY A 1011 8.26 7.04 45.85
N ASN A 1012 8.52 7.39 47.11
CA ASN A 1012 8.69 8.77 47.61
C ASN A 1012 10.14 9.06 48.11
N ASN A 1013 11.05 8.09 48.01
CA ASN A 1013 12.41 8.16 48.53
C ASN A 1013 13.46 7.75 47.49
N TYR A 1014 14.70 8.24 47.61
CA TYR A 1014 15.87 7.81 46.84
C TYR A 1014 17.05 7.47 47.77
N TYR A 1015 17.95 6.59 47.33
CA TYR A 1015 19.14 6.18 48.09
C TYR A 1015 20.37 6.34 47.21
N TRP A 1016 21.39 7.04 47.71
CA TRP A 1016 22.69 7.17 47.04
C TRP A 1016 23.71 6.27 47.72
N ASP A 1017 24.15 5.22 47.01
CA ASP A 1017 25.29 4.40 47.43
C ASP A 1017 26.56 4.87 46.72
N GLU A 1018 27.29 5.77 47.37
CA GLU A 1018 28.56 6.29 46.89
C GLU A 1018 29.64 5.20 46.71
N SER A 1019 29.59 4.12 47.49
CA SER A 1019 30.58 3.03 47.38
C SER A 1019 30.43 2.25 46.06
N ALA A 1020 29.20 2.06 45.58
CA ALA A 1020 28.90 1.47 44.28
C ALA A 1020 28.85 2.49 43.14
N GLY A 1021 28.55 3.75 43.44
CA GLY A 1021 28.21 4.78 42.45
C GLY A 1021 26.78 4.66 41.94
N LEU A 1022 25.82 4.25 42.78
CA LEU A 1022 24.43 3.97 42.39
C LEU A 1022 23.40 4.86 43.10
N LEU A 1023 22.58 5.57 42.30
CA LEU A 1023 21.35 6.20 42.76
C LEU A 1023 20.19 5.23 42.59
N PHE A 1024 19.68 4.66 43.68
CA PHE A 1024 18.48 3.83 43.68
C PHE A 1024 17.20 4.65 43.82
N VAL A 1025 16.26 4.40 42.92
CA VAL A 1025 14.86 4.87 42.99
C VAL A 1025 13.90 3.69 42.78
N LYS A 1026 12.68 3.80 43.33
CA LYS A 1026 11.60 2.83 43.13
C LYS A 1026 10.53 3.46 42.24
N VAL A 1027 10.50 3.04 40.97
CA VAL A 1027 9.47 3.44 40.01
C VAL A 1027 8.21 2.67 40.37
N HIS A 1028 7.18 3.37 40.84
CA HIS A 1028 5.96 2.79 41.40
C HIS A 1028 4.75 3.61 40.90
N ALA A 1029 3.82 2.95 40.22
CA ALA A 1029 2.60 3.60 39.73
C ALA A 1029 1.59 3.76 40.88
N ARG A 1030 1.30 5.01 41.24
CA ARG A 1030 0.44 5.37 42.37
C ARG A 1030 -1.05 5.44 41.99
N ASN A 1031 -1.35 5.69 40.72
CA ASN A 1031 -2.68 5.94 40.18
C ASN A 1031 -3.17 4.78 39.30
N ASP A 1032 -4.47 4.73 39.05
CA ASP A 1032 -5.11 3.71 38.21
C ASP A 1032 -4.98 4.03 36.71
N ARG A 1033 -4.87 2.99 35.89
CA ARG A 1033 -4.75 3.01 34.42
C ARG A 1033 -6.00 2.36 33.82
N VAL A 1034 -6.50 2.84 32.69
CA VAL A 1034 -7.75 2.35 32.07
C VAL A 1034 -7.54 1.86 30.64
N GLY A 1035 -8.16 0.74 30.28
CA GLY A 1035 -8.13 0.17 28.93
C GLY A 1035 -6.71 0.09 28.34
N TRP A 1036 -6.52 0.79 27.22
CA TRP A 1036 -5.29 0.83 26.44
C TRP A 1036 -4.38 2.04 26.73
N ASP A 1037 -4.73 2.91 27.69
CA ASP A 1037 -3.89 4.06 28.03
C ASP A 1037 -2.48 3.64 28.44
N TYR A 1038 -1.45 4.19 27.79
CA TYR A 1038 -0.04 3.99 28.15
C TYR A 1038 0.31 4.50 29.56
N CYS A 1039 -0.45 5.47 30.06
CA CYS A 1039 -0.21 6.24 31.29
C CYS A 1039 -1.45 6.19 32.21
N SER A 1040 -1.31 6.58 33.47
CA SER A 1040 -2.45 6.60 34.40
C SER A 1040 -3.54 7.59 33.99
N THR A 1041 -4.74 7.42 34.54
CA THR A 1041 -5.86 8.37 34.43
C THR A 1041 -5.49 9.79 34.91
N SER A 1042 -4.57 9.90 35.87
CA SER A 1042 -4.03 11.18 36.37
C SER A 1042 -2.97 11.79 35.45
N GLY A 1043 -2.50 11.06 34.44
CA GLY A 1043 -1.39 11.44 33.55
C GLY A 1043 -0.22 10.44 33.59
N CYS A 1044 0.83 10.72 32.84
CA CYS A 1044 2.06 9.93 32.85
C CYS A 1044 2.83 10.17 34.15
N GLU A 1045 3.07 9.08 34.89
CA GLU A 1045 3.88 9.09 36.12
C GLU A 1045 5.36 8.93 35.77
N SER A 1046 6.21 9.81 36.29
CA SER A 1046 7.66 9.73 36.06
C SER A 1046 8.51 10.14 37.27
N ILE A 1047 9.74 9.66 37.32
CA ILE A 1047 10.79 10.14 38.22
C ILE A 1047 11.80 10.92 37.38
N ILE A 1048 11.99 12.19 37.73
CA ILE A 1048 12.98 13.10 37.17
C ILE A 1048 14.17 13.15 38.12
N ILE A 1049 15.37 12.96 37.59
CA ILE A 1049 16.63 12.98 38.31
C ILE A 1049 17.49 14.07 37.68
N GLN A 1050 17.84 15.10 38.45
CA GLN A 1050 18.85 16.09 38.07
C GLN A 1050 20.12 15.82 38.86
N ALA A 1051 21.26 15.73 38.19
CA ALA A 1051 22.52 15.28 38.75
C ALA A 1051 23.66 16.29 38.49
N THR A 1052 24.33 16.72 39.55
CA THR A 1052 25.46 17.67 39.51
C THR A 1052 26.75 16.97 39.94
N PHE A 1053 27.72 16.89 39.03
CA PHE A 1053 28.98 16.17 39.22
C PHE A 1053 30.09 16.68 38.29
N THR A 1054 31.35 16.35 38.62
CA THR A 1054 32.52 16.71 37.81
C THR A 1054 32.55 15.93 36.48
N ARG A 1055 32.71 16.63 35.36
CA ARG A 1055 32.76 16.01 34.02
C ARG A 1055 34.01 15.14 33.85
N GLY A 1056 33.85 13.94 33.29
CA GLY A 1056 34.97 13.10 32.81
C GLY A 1056 34.84 11.60 33.06
N ALA A 1057 34.04 11.19 34.05
CA ALA A 1057 33.85 9.77 34.36
C ALA A 1057 32.91 9.06 33.36
N ALA A 1058 33.23 7.81 33.03
CA ALA A 1058 32.32 6.90 32.32
C ALA A 1058 31.16 6.46 33.22
N SER A 1059 30.02 6.14 32.61
CA SER A 1059 28.79 5.79 33.31
C SER A 1059 28.75 4.34 33.81
N ASP A 1060 29.64 3.43 33.40
CA ASP A 1060 29.56 2.02 33.79
C ASP A 1060 30.09 1.78 35.22
N CYS A 1061 29.18 1.66 36.20
CA CYS A 1061 29.49 1.35 37.59
C CYS A 1061 29.40 -0.15 37.94
N ARG A 1062 29.08 -1.03 36.98
CA ARG A 1062 28.83 -2.47 37.23
C ARG A 1062 29.95 -3.19 37.99
N PRO A 1063 31.25 -2.92 37.76
CA PRO A 1063 32.35 -3.57 38.51
C PRO A 1063 32.32 -3.29 40.02
N LYS A 1064 31.72 -2.16 40.45
CA LYS A 1064 31.50 -1.84 41.88
C LYS A 1064 30.13 -2.30 42.37
N ALA A 1065 29.12 -2.29 41.50
CA ALA A 1065 27.74 -2.64 41.86
C ALA A 1065 27.57 -4.13 42.18
N TYR A 1066 28.01 -5.04 41.29
CA TYR A 1066 27.62 -6.45 41.43
C TYR A 1066 28.30 -7.26 42.53
N PRO A 1067 29.50 -6.92 43.04
CA PRO A 1067 30.00 -7.46 44.32
C PRO A 1067 29.07 -7.19 45.52
N LYS A 1068 28.12 -6.25 45.41
CA LYS A 1068 27.22 -5.81 46.49
C LYS A 1068 25.73 -6.06 46.21
N TYR A 1069 25.30 -5.98 44.95
CA TYR A 1069 23.88 -5.98 44.55
C TYR A 1069 23.41 -7.14 43.68
N GLN A 1070 24.31 -8.07 43.30
CA GLN A 1070 23.88 -9.27 42.57
C GLN A 1070 22.86 -10.07 43.41
N LYS A 1071 21.73 -10.43 42.79
CA LYS A 1071 20.68 -11.25 43.39
C LYS A 1071 20.78 -12.72 42.95
N PRO A 1072 20.26 -13.67 43.74
CA PRO A 1072 20.03 -15.03 43.25
C PRO A 1072 18.98 -15.01 42.12
N LYS A 1073 19.12 -15.95 41.19
CA LYS A 1073 18.11 -16.23 40.17
C LYS A 1073 16.83 -16.77 40.83
N GLU A 1074 15.68 -16.45 40.25
CA GLU A 1074 14.37 -16.88 40.74
C GLU A 1074 13.71 -17.82 39.73
N TYR A 1075 13.10 -18.89 40.24
CA TYR A 1075 12.24 -19.79 39.48
C TYR A 1075 10.77 -19.44 39.74
N VAL A 1076 10.03 -19.10 38.69
CA VAL A 1076 8.59 -18.82 38.77
C VAL A 1076 7.86 -19.89 37.94
N PRO A 1077 6.93 -20.66 38.51
CA PRO A 1077 6.28 -21.77 37.81
C PRO A 1077 5.36 -21.28 36.67
N MET A 1078 5.18 -22.13 35.67
CA MET A 1078 4.30 -21.88 34.52
C MET A 1078 2.92 -22.51 34.73
N LEU A 1079 1.86 -21.76 34.45
CA LEU A 1079 0.48 -22.24 34.51
C LEU A 1079 0.11 -22.94 33.19
N ARG A 1080 0.11 -24.28 33.17
CA ARG A 1080 -0.41 -25.04 32.01
C ARG A 1080 -1.91 -24.79 31.86
N GLY A 1081 -2.37 -24.56 30.63
CA GLY A 1081 -3.79 -24.60 30.33
C GLY A 1081 -4.33 -26.03 30.55
N GLY A 1082 -5.44 -26.16 31.28
CA GLY A 1082 -6.14 -27.45 31.41
C GLY A 1082 -6.72 -27.86 30.05
N CYS A 1083 -6.07 -28.80 29.38
CA CYS A 1083 -6.43 -29.18 28.01
C CYS A 1083 -7.56 -30.22 28.01
N SER A 1084 -8.80 -29.78 27.73
CA SER A 1084 -9.99 -30.63 27.71
C SER A 1084 -10.12 -31.53 26.48
N ASN A 1085 -9.33 -31.31 25.42
CA ASN A 1085 -9.38 -32.06 24.16
C ASN A 1085 -7.99 -32.46 23.62
N CYS A 1086 -6.96 -32.53 24.48
CA CYS A 1086 -5.65 -33.06 24.07
C CYS A 1086 -5.74 -34.59 23.99
N GLY A 1087 -6.04 -35.12 22.79
CA GLY A 1087 -6.07 -36.56 22.49
C GLY A 1087 -4.69 -37.24 22.48
N ALA A 1088 -3.81 -36.87 23.41
CA ALA A 1088 -2.46 -37.39 23.57
C ALA A 1088 -2.38 -38.20 24.87
N SER A 1089 -2.52 -39.52 24.75
CA SER A 1089 -2.15 -40.44 25.82
C SER A 1089 -0.62 -40.52 25.93
N GLU A 1090 -0.12 -40.35 27.16
CA GLU A 1090 1.28 -40.39 27.61
C GLU A 1090 2.17 -39.15 27.35
N PRO A 1091 3.01 -38.75 28.34
CA PRO A 1091 3.97 -37.65 28.20
C PRO A 1091 5.35 -38.15 27.74
N LEU A 1092 5.76 -37.80 26.52
CA LEU A 1092 7.12 -38.05 26.05
C LEU A 1092 8.15 -37.16 26.77
N TRP A 1093 8.84 -37.75 27.75
CA TRP A 1093 10.08 -37.23 28.35
C TRP A 1093 11.21 -38.24 28.18
N ARG A 1094 12.23 -37.88 27.39
CA ARG A 1094 13.63 -38.31 27.55
C ARG A 1094 14.56 -37.40 26.76
#